data_AF-A0A7Y0WKI6-F1
#
_entry.id   AF-A0A7Y0WKI6-F1
#
_cell.length_a   1.000
_cell.length_b   1.000
_cell.length_c   1.000
_cell.angle_alpha   90.00
_cell.angle_beta   90.00
_cell.angle_gamma   90.00
#
_symmetry.space_group_name_H-M   'P 1'
#
loop_
_entity.id
_entity.type
_entity.pdbx_description
1 polymer ?
#
loop_
_entity_poly.entity_id
_entity_poly.type
_entity_poly.pdbx_seq_one_letter_code
_entity_poly.pdbx_strand_id
1 'polypeptide(L)'
;MYLDARKRPFFSDSTPACSLRGQWVSFCLVDETGVGATYGGLSYTVRDSAGREYKGRLNEEGFAKLKDIYSGPVVLVFDDLYSGTEQPYRRLMMRPTYQLPITELQFRAEQTRFASVDGRRIEANPAQHQPNRFYQVEVRDLVRHVAHLPPTTPRVHSPKRHALKMLADLGFGPPQPSLVGIVLFPNKHTVLEVRPLRALRPILSTEDGFCALNLYQLALFAALSYCDFGQAPAEKPLDEVRFPLDPSVGNLFAEQLSVYHEAWRIDPKQSHRFYPIYEDIPYSQRFEILPFDPVLYPQNRPERNEEQEHPARLHFFDDEKFGTDTQAFITHHDEVILISVRGTVSRADALRDADAHQVAFEGGVGKAHDGFYQAYRALRNFVLQYLDQFHTGQRIVMCGHSLGGAIALLLAEGLRRTPDAHYNILLYTYGAPRAADSEFTAGASSLVHHRIVNHNDPVPSVPAPWMNTTAKLWIPGAITLFSNPLPGGLLFAAGLVRVGGNPYRHHGEQYHFMPITLPDGSHSSVLWKPGCESLQEAGCNRALQLQGDMPDRDNVLRQLFQADQHFMTTSYIPAAWATLRRWQQTLESEGSLVTQREFELLDRAFEDMREQLRTKRRELALRRPANDRSHEPTDALNAEIDRLHTSRERLASLRWRRLQARDVYGNHASSAHLQASLKRWFRHRENREPAQFTSVPPPSHDEQVRVQTLDIDSVV
;
A
#
# COMPACT_ATOMS: atom_id res chain seq x y z
N MET A 1 44.51 -61.20 6.96
CA MET A 1 43.22 -60.80 6.36
C MET A 1 43.41 -60.75 4.85
N TYR A 2 42.93 -61.75 4.13
CA TYR A 2 43.07 -61.81 2.66
C TYR A 2 42.20 -60.72 2.03
N LEU A 3 42.84 -59.74 1.37
CA LEU A 3 42.14 -58.82 0.49
C LEU A 3 41.57 -59.60 -0.69
N ASP A 4 40.26 -59.49 -0.87
CA ASP A 4 39.50 -60.02 -2.00
C ASP A 4 40.22 -59.68 -3.32
N ALA A 5 40.40 -60.67 -4.20
CA ALA A 5 41.16 -60.55 -5.45
C ALA A 5 40.58 -59.46 -6.37
N ARG A 6 39.32 -59.07 -6.17
CA ARG A 6 38.67 -57.94 -6.86
C ARG A 6 39.19 -56.57 -6.44
N LYS A 7 39.89 -56.41 -5.33
CA LYS A 7 40.32 -55.09 -4.79
C LYS A 7 41.75 -54.70 -5.15
N ARG A 8 42.54 -55.58 -5.78
CA ARG A 8 43.93 -55.33 -6.16
C ARG A 8 44.15 -54.31 -7.31
N PRO A 9 43.24 -54.09 -8.27
CA PRO A 9 43.46 -53.08 -9.32
C PRO A 9 43.25 -51.62 -8.86
N PHE A 10 42.81 -51.38 -7.63
CA PHE A 10 42.24 -50.08 -7.21
C PHE A 10 43.18 -49.16 -6.45
N PHE A 11 44.42 -49.60 -6.18
CA PHE A 11 45.41 -48.80 -5.46
C PHE A 11 46.80 -48.98 -6.08
N SER A 12 47.02 -48.37 -7.26
CA SER A 12 48.36 -48.01 -7.72
C SER A 12 48.36 -46.57 -8.22
N ASP A 13 49.48 -45.89 -8.05
CA ASP A 13 49.70 -44.48 -8.43
C ASP A 13 49.59 -44.20 -9.95
N SER A 14 49.36 -45.24 -10.76
CA SER A 14 49.37 -45.21 -12.23
C SER A 14 48.00 -45.40 -12.90
N THR A 15 46.93 -45.67 -12.14
CA THR A 15 45.56 -45.77 -12.69
C THR A 15 44.57 -45.15 -11.72
N PRO A 16 43.93 -44.00 -12.04
CA PRO A 16 42.87 -43.46 -11.20
C PRO A 16 41.74 -44.49 -11.07
N ALA A 17 41.22 -44.66 -9.86
CA ALA A 17 40.16 -45.62 -9.55
C ALA A 17 38.96 -45.43 -10.50
N CYS A 18 38.68 -46.44 -11.32
CA CYS A 18 37.51 -46.44 -12.18
C CYS A 18 36.26 -46.42 -11.30
N SER A 19 35.44 -45.38 -11.42
CA SER A 19 34.24 -45.20 -10.62
C SER A 19 33.21 -46.29 -10.94
N LEU A 20 32.84 -47.08 -9.93
CA LEU A 20 31.90 -48.19 -10.06
C LEU A 20 30.53 -47.69 -10.56
N ARG A 21 29.97 -48.33 -11.60
CA ARG A 21 28.62 -48.08 -12.12
C ARG A 21 27.63 -49.18 -11.70
N GLY A 22 26.35 -48.95 -11.98
CA GLY A 22 25.27 -49.94 -11.78
C GLY A 22 24.25 -49.57 -10.71
N GLN A 23 24.36 -48.39 -10.09
CA GLN A 23 23.33 -47.88 -9.18
C GLN A 23 22.17 -47.25 -9.97
N TRP A 24 21.02 -47.09 -9.32
CA TRP A 24 19.86 -46.40 -9.88
C TRP A 24 19.34 -45.34 -8.93
N VAL A 25 18.62 -44.36 -9.43
CA VAL A 25 17.87 -43.40 -8.60
C VAL A 25 16.53 -43.14 -9.27
N SER A 26 15.46 -43.02 -8.49
CA SER A 26 14.17 -42.56 -9.01
C SER A 26 13.61 -41.45 -8.15
N PHE A 27 12.86 -40.56 -8.78
CA PHE A 27 12.20 -39.46 -8.12
C PHE A 27 10.87 -39.11 -8.77
N CYS A 28 9.99 -38.50 -8.00
CA CYS A 28 8.69 -38.01 -8.46
C CYS A 28 8.44 -36.62 -7.88
N LEU A 29 7.92 -35.71 -8.70
CA LEU A 29 7.41 -34.41 -8.24
C LEU A 29 5.89 -34.50 -8.10
N VAL A 30 5.37 -34.07 -6.96
CA VAL A 30 3.94 -34.06 -6.66
C VAL A 30 3.54 -32.71 -6.06
N ASP A 31 2.27 -32.33 -6.22
CA ASP A 31 1.69 -31.21 -5.51
C ASP A 31 1.28 -31.59 -4.06
N GLU A 32 0.69 -30.65 -3.34
CA GLU A 32 0.20 -30.88 -1.97
C GLU A 32 -0.93 -31.92 -1.89
N THR A 33 -1.57 -32.28 -3.01
CA THR A 33 -2.58 -33.35 -3.06
C THR A 33 -1.97 -34.72 -3.38
N GLY A 34 -0.66 -34.77 -3.65
CA GLY A 34 0.06 -35.99 -4.01
C GLY A 34 -0.01 -36.33 -5.50
N VAL A 35 -0.48 -35.41 -6.34
CA VAL A 35 -0.64 -35.61 -7.79
C VAL A 35 0.55 -35.00 -8.54
N GLY A 36 1.18 -35.79 -9.41
CA GLY A 36 2.36 -35.36 -10.18
C GLY A 36 2.08 -34.88 -11.61
N ALA A 37 0.83 -34.97 -12.08
CA ALA A 37 0.46 -34.68 -13.47
C ALA A 37 0.89 -33.28 -13.95
N THR A 38 0.76 -32.26 -13.11
CA THR A 38 1.18 -30.87 -13.40
C THR A 38 2.67 -30.75 -13.73
N TYR A 39 3.49 -31.67 -13.24
CA TYR A 39 4.93 -31.69 -13.43
C TYR A 39 5.35 -32.58 -14.62
N GLY A 40 4.41 -33.23 -15.32
CA GLY A 40 4.73 -34.16 -16.38
C GLY A 40 5.39 -33.52 -17.62
N GLY A 41 6.47 -34.13 -18.12
CA GLY A 41 7.24 -33.61 -19.25
C GLY A 41 8.29 -32.55 -18.89
N LEU A 42 8.42 -32.16 -17.62
CA LEU A 42 9.48 -31.28 -17.14
C LEU A 42 10.86 -31.85 -17.44
N SER A 43 11.72 -31.04 -18.04
CA SER A 43 13.15 -31.35 -18.18
C SER A 43 13.85 -31.31 -16.82
N TYR A 44 14.74 -32.27 -16.58
CA TYR A 44 15.61 -32.27 -15.41
C TYR A 44 17.06 -32.49 -15.82
N THR A 45 17.97 -32.02 -14.97
CA THR A 45 19.39 -32.39 -15.03
C THR A 45 19.80 -33.01 -13.70
N VAL A 46 20.45 -34.17 -13.76
CA VAL A 46 21.04 -34.86 -12.63
C VAL A 46 22.55 -34.90 -12.82
N ARG A 47 23.30 -34.49 -11.80
CA ARG A 47 24.77 -34.59 -11.77
C ARG A 47 25.18 -35.61 -10.73
N ASP A 48 26.03 -36.56 -11.09
CA ASP A 48 26.56 -37.51 -10.11
C ASP A 48 27.87 -37.05 -9.45
N SER A 49 28.36 -37.87 -8.53
CA SER A 49 29.61 -37.68 -7.81
C SER A 49 30.86 -37.66 -8.70
N ALA A 50 30.78 -38.18 -9.93
CA ALA A 50 31.86 -38.18 -10.91
C ALA A 50 31.78 -36.97 -11.87
N GLY A 51 30.83 -36.05 -11.66
CA GLY A 51 30.61 -34.87 -12.50
C GLY A 51 29.90 -35.19 -13.82
N ARG A 52 29.37 -36.40 -14.02
CA ARG A 52 28.61 -36.76 -15.22
C ARG A 52 27.21 -36.16 -15.13
N GLU A 53 26.80 -35.48 -16.19
CA GLU A 53 25.44 -34.97 -16.33
C GLU A 53 24.52 -35.98 -17.04
N TYR A 54 23.33 -36.14 -16.50
CA TYR A 54 22.22 -36.90 -17.07
C TYR A 54 21.05 -35.94 -17.26
N LYS A 55 20.60 -35.78 -18.51
CA LYS A 55 19.43 -34.96 -18.86
C LYS A 55 18.28 -35.87 -19.27
N GLY A 56 17.08 -35.52 -18.85
CA GLY A 56 15.87 -36.27 -19.18
C GLY A 56 14.61 -35.46 -18.96
N ARG A 57 13.45 -36.09 -19.14
CA ARG A 57 12.14 -35.50 -18.85
C ARG A 57 11.34 -36.39 -17.92
N LEU A 58 10.51 -35.78 -17.07
CA LEU A 58 9.51 -36.50 -16.28
C LEU A 58 8.45 -37.10 -17.19
N ASN A 59 7.91 -38.28 -16.84
CA ASN A 59 6.74 -38.85 -17.52
C ASN A 59 5.47 -38.05 -17.19
N GLU A 60 4.31 -38.48 -17.70
CA GLU A 60 3.02 -37.81 -17.46
C GLU A 60 2.61 -37.74 -15.98
N GLU A 61 3.15 -38.61 -15.13
CA GLU A 61 2.88 -38.65 -13.69
C GLU A 61 3.90 -37.85 -12.87
N GLY A 62 4.83 -37.12 -13.49
CA GLY A 62 5.88 -36.39 -12.78
C GLY A 62 7.03 -37.25 -12.28
N PHE A 63 7.17 -38.49 -12.78
CA PHE A 63 8.16 -39.49 -12.35
C PHE A 63 9.34 -39.63 -13.32
N ALA A 64 10.52 -39.93 -12.78
CA ALA A 64 11.70 -40.33 -13.53
C ALA A 64 12.52 -41.40 -12.81
N LYS A 65 13.19 -42.26 -13.58
CA LYS A 65 14.15 -43.26 -13.08
C LYS A 65 15.40 -43.30 -13.95
N LEU A 66 16.55 -43.05 -13.33
CA LEU A 66 17.87 -43.19 -13.93
C LEU A 66 18.48 -44.53 -13.49
N LYS A 67 19.05 -45.26 -14.44
CA LYS A 67 19.75 -46.54 -14.21
C LYS A 67 21.20 -46.39 -14.68
N ASP A 68 22.07 -47.24 -14.16
CA ASP A 68 23.49 -47.27 -14.50
C ASP A 68 24.23 -45.94 -14.24
N ILE A 69 23.89 -45.29 -13.12
CA ILE A 69 24.62 -44.10 -12.64
C ILE A 69 25.91 -44.53 -11.94
N TYR A 70 26.88 -43.62 -11.89
CA TYR A 70 28.06 -43.82 -11.05
C TYR A 70 27.68 -43.91 -9.58
N SER A 71 28.44 -44.70 -8.84
CA SER A 71 28.14 -45.00 -7.45
C SER A 71 28.29 -43.77 -6.57
N GLY A 72 27.20 -43.36 -5.92
CA GLY A 72 27.19 -42.19 -5.04
C GLY A 72 25.86 -41.43 -5.07
N PRO A 73 25.73 -40.42 -4.19
CA PRO A 73 24.64 -39.47 -4.26
C PRO A 73 24.72 -38.64 -5.55
N VAL A 74 23.56 -38.12 -5.97
CA VAL A 74 23.43 -37.27 -7.16
C VAL A 74 22.71 -35.99 -6.81
N VAL A 75 22.93 -34.92 -7.57
CA VAL A 75 22.29 -33.61 -7.40
C VAL A 75 21.28 -33.40 -8.52
N LEU A 76 20.03 -33.14 -8.17
CA LEU A 76 18.90 -32.90 -9.09
C LEU A 76 18.58 -31.40 -9.19
N VAL A 77 18.43 -30.89 -10.42
CA VAL A 77 18.01 -29.51 -10.73
C VAL A 77 17.01 -29.44 -11.90
N PHE A 78 16.23 -28.36 -11.94
CA PHE A 78 15.24 -28.03 -12.98
C PHE A 78 15.47 -26.60 -13.51
N ASP A 79 16.60 -26.39 -14.20
CA ASP A 79 17.08 -25.06 -14.63
C ASP A 79 16.50 -24.58 -15.99
N ASP A 80 15.72 -25.41 -16.70
CA ASP A 80 15.17 -25.04 -18.00
C ASP A 80 14.22 -23.83 -17.88
N LEU A 81 14.52 -22.77 -18.64
CA LEU A 81 13.70 -21.56 -18.70
C LEU A 81 12.34 -21.85 -19.33
N TYR A 82 11.33 -21.14 -18.83
CA TYR A 82 10.00 -21.18 -19.40
C TYR A 82 10.02 -20.67 -20.85
N SER A 83 9.35 -21.39 -21.75
CA SER A 83 9.36 -21.09 -23.19
C SER A 83 7.97 -20.85 -23.79
N GLY A 84 6.95 -20.72 -22.93
CA GLY A 84 5.57 -20.54 -23.36
C GLY A 84 5.26 -19.15 -23.94
N THR A 85 3.97 -18.92 -24.18
CA THR A 85 3.44 -17.76 -24.91
C THR A 85 2.76 -16.71 -24.04
N GLU A 86 2.57 -17.02 -22.76
CA GLU A 86 1.76 -16.29 -21.83
C GLU A 86 2.40 -14.92 -21.53
N GLN A 87 1.66 -13.87 -21.86
CA GLN A 87 2.16 -12.50 -21.89
C GLN A 87 2.77 -12.00 -20.56
N PRO A 88 2.17 -12.27 -19.37
CA PRO A 88 2.75 -11.83 -18.11
C PRO A 88 4.18 -12.36 -17.88
N TYR A 89 4.41 -13.65 -18.17
CA TYR A 89 5.71 -14.28 -18.02
C TYR A 89 6.71 -13.74 -19.05
N ARG A 90 6.30 -13.63 -20.32
CA ARG A 90 7.16 -13.07 -21.37
C ARG A 90 7.61 -11.65 -21.04
N ARG A 91 6.71 -10.80 -20.54
CA ARG A 91 7.03 -9.43 -20.16
C ARG A 91 8.11 -9.37 -19.07
N LEU A 92 7.99 -10.22 -18.04
CA LEU A 92 8.94 -10.30 -16.93
C LEU A 92 10.30 -10.87 -17.35
N MET A 93 10.32 -11.81 -18.29
CA MET A 93 11.55 -12.41 -18.81
C MET A 93 12.27 -11.49 -19.81
N MET A 94 11.54 -10.65 -20.54
CA MET A 94 12.06 -9.84 -21.66
C MET A 94 12.22 -8.35 -21.35
N ARG A 95 11.82 -7.87 -20.16
CA ARG A 95 11.97 -6.46 -19.77
C ARG A 95 13.43 -5.99 -19.83
N PRO A 96 13.69 -4.69 -20.08
CA PRO A 96 15.05 -4.19 -20.30
C PRO A 96 15.94 -4.28 -19.04
N THR A 97 15.37 -4.05 -17.86
CA THR A 97 16.08 -4.12 -16.57
C THR A 97 15.52 -5.24 -15.70
N TYR A 98 16.38 -5.87 -14.89
CA TYR A 98 16.00 -6.95 -13.97
C TYR A 98 15.21 -8.12 -14.61
N GLN A 99 15.66 -8.65 -15.74
CA GLN A 99 15.03 -9.81 -16.39
C GLN A 99 14.90 -10.99 -15.42
N LEU A 100 13.67 -11.52 -15.26
CA LEU A 100 13.44 -12.64 -14.35
C LEU A 100 13.74 -13.97 -15.04
N PRO A 101 14.62 -14.82 -14.48
CA PRO A 101 14.92 -16.15 -15.03
C PRO A 101 13.83 -17.14 -14.60
N ILE A 102 12.62 -16.95 -15.12
CA ILE A 102 11.46 -17.80 -14.82
C ILE A 102 11.66 -19.18 -15.44
N THR A 103 11.68 -20.22 -14.61
CA THR A 103 11.84 -21.61 -15.05
C THR A 103 10.50 -22.26 -15.38
N GLU A 104 10.52 -23.32 -16.19
CA GLU A 104 9.34 -24.15 -16.45
C GLU A 104 8.77 -24.76 -15.15
N LEU A 105 9.65 -25.12 -14.20
CA LEU A 105 9.24 -25.57 -12.87
C LEU A 105 8.49 -24.47 -12.12
N GLN A 106 8.97 -23.23 -12.17
CA GLN A 106 8.30 -22.09 -11.57
C GLN A 106 6.89 -21.94 -12.14
N PHE A 107 6.77 -21.83 -13.47
CA PHE A 107 5.49 -21.68 -14.16
C PHE A 107 4.47 -22.76 -13.74
N ARG A 108 4.89 -24.03 -13.70
CA ARG A 108 4.03 -25.16 -13.30
C ARG A 108 3.64 -25.12 -11.83
N ALA A 109 4.57 -24.77 -10.94
CA ALA A 109 4.28 -24.62 -9.51
C ALA A 109 3.24 -23.50 -9.29
N GLU A 110 3.24 -22.44 -10.08
CA GLU A 110 2.24 -21.36 -10.02
C GLU A 110 0.83 -21.79 -10.48
N GLN A 111 0.72 -22.88 -11.24
CA GLN A 111 -0.56 -23.48 -11.65
C GLN A 111 -1.17 -24.38 -10.56
N THR A 112 -0.38 -24.82 -9.59
CA THR A 112 -0.90 -25.61 -8.45
C THR A 112 -1.58 -24.72 -7.42
N ARG A 113 -2.33 -25.32 -6.49
CA ARG A 113 -3.07 -24.61 -5.42
C ARG A 113 -2.76 -25.25 -4.08
N PHE A 114 -2.81 -24.44 -3.03
CA PHE A 114 -2.69 -24.94 -1.67
C PHE A 114 -3.85 -25.88 -1.34
N ALA A 115 -3.54 -27.00 -0.70
CA ALA A 115 -4.57 -27.93 -0.21
C ALA A 115 -5.40 -27.30 0.92
N SER A 116 -4.75 -26.46 1.75
CA SER A 116 -5.40 -25.65 2.78
C SER A 116 -5.71 -24.24 2.26
N VAL A 117 -6.90 -23.73 2.59
CA VAL A 117 -7.34 -22.36 2.23
C VAL A 117 -6.42 -21.28 2.84
N ASP A 118 -5.74 -21.60 3.95
CA ASP A 118 -4.79 -20.71 4.64
C ASP A 118 -3.36 -20.79 4.10
N GLY A 119 -3.10 -21.57 3.04
CA GLY A 119 -1.75 -21.76 2.49
C GLY A 119 -0.77 -22.50 3.40
N ARG A 120 -1.26 -23.03 4.54
CA ARG A 120 -0.50 -23.87 5.45
C ARG A 120 -0.29 -25.24 4.81
N ARG A 121 0.95 -25.74 4.88
CA ARG A 121 1.29 -27.07 4.41
C ARG A 121 0.50 -28.12 5.18
N ILE A 122 0.04 -29.14 4.49
CA ILE A 122 -0.58 -30.30 5.12
C ILE A 122 0.52 -31.27 5.60
N GLU A 123 0.35 -31.87 6.77
CA GLU A 123 1.34 -32.79 7.33
C GLU A 123 1.24 -34.19 6.73
N ALA A 124 0.06 -34.61 6.25
CA ALA A 124 -0.20 -35.96 5.75
C ALA A 124 -0.53 -35.94 4.25
N ASN A 125 0.48 -35.71 3.40
CA ASN A 125 0.32 -35.88 1.96
C ASN A 125 0.14 -37.37 1.63
N PRO A 126 -0.86 -37.77 0.82
CA PRO A 126 -1.08 -39.17 0.44
C PRO A 126 0.17 -39.86 -0.12
N ALA A 127 1.03 -39.11 -0.83
CA ALA A 127 2.27 -39.60 -1.41
C ALA A 127 3.36 -39.95 -0.38
N GLN A 128 3.14 -39.73 0.92
CA GLN A 128 4.09 -40.10 1.98
C GLN A 128 4.13 -41.60 2.28
N HIS A 129 3.09 -42.36 1.93
CA HIS A 129 2.97 -43.78 2.33
C HIS A 129 3.75 -44.75 1.43
N GLN A 130 4.33 -44.28 0.33
CA GLN A 130 4.94 -45.11 -0.71
C GLN A 130 6.49 -45.00 -0.89
N PRO A 131 7.17 -43.87 -0.58
CA PRO A 131 8.57 -43.71 -0.97
C PRO A 131 9.58 -44.10 0.12
N ASN A 132 10.83 -44.35 -0.30
CA ASN A 132 11.95 -44.52 0.64
C ASN A 132 12.32 -43.19 1.33
N ARG A 133 12.03 -42.05 0.69
CA ARG A 133 12.21 -40.69 1.23
C ARG A 133 11.16 -39.73 0.68
N PHE A 134 10.74 -38.82 1.54
CA PHE A 134 9.80 -37.75 1.21
C PHE A 134 10.42 -36.41 1.61
N TYR A 135 10.38 -35.44 0.70
CA TYR A 135 10.83 -34.07 0.95
C TYR A 135 9.76 -33.07 0.55
N GLN A 136 9.58 -32.06 1.40
CA GLN A 136 8.84 -30.85 1.07
C GLN A 136 9.82 -29.85 0.48
N VAL A 137 9.61 -29.50 -0.78
CA VAL A 137 10.50 -28.64 -1.55
C VAL A 137 9.79 -27.37 -1.97
N GLU A 138 10.58 -26.38 -2.30
CA GLU A 138 10.14 -25.16 -2.95
C GLU A 138 10.91 -25.03 -4.27
N VAL A 139 10.38 -24.25 -5.21
CA VAL A 139 11.04 -24.04 -6.52
C VAL A 139 12.50 -23.61 -6.33
N ARG A 140 12.77 -22.73 -5.35
CA ARG A 140 14.13 -22.27 -5.01
C ARG A 140 15.10 -23.35 -4.52
N ASP A 141 14.64 -24.51 -4.08
CA ASP A 141 15.56 -25.61 -3.75
C ASP A 141 16.04 -26.35 -5.00
N LEU A 142 15.39 -26.16 -6.15
CA LEU A 142 15.58 -26.96 -7.36
C LEU A 142 16.12 -26.15 -8.56
N VAL A 143 16.21 -24.82 -8.43
CA VAL A 143 16.64 -23.92 -9.51
C VAL A 143 17.82 -23.05 -9.08
N ARG A 144 18.62 -22.63 -10.04
CA ARG A 144 19.85 -21.85 -9.80
C ARG A 144 19.62 -20.40 -9.37
N HIS A 145 18.79 -19.69 -10.10
CA HIS A 145 18.54 -18.27 -9.85
C HIS A 145 17.30 -18.13 -8.97
N VAL A 146 17.52 -17.69 -7.73
CA VAL A 146 16.48 -17.72 -6.68
C VAL A 146 16.18 -16.35 -6.08
N ALA A 147 16.93 -15.31 -6.45
CA ALA A 147 16.81 -13.98 -5.86
C ALA A 147 15.43 -13.35 -6.09
N HIS A 148 14.73 -13.72 -7.16
CA HIS A 148 13.37 -13.27 -7.45
C HIS A 148 12.28 -14.13 -6.82
N LEU A 149 12.61 -15.29 -6.24
CA LEU A 149 11.70 -16.28 -5.66
C LEU A 149 11.44 -16.00 -4.17
N PRO A 150 10.29 -16.42 -3.62
CA PRO A 150 9.91 -16.09 -2.25
C PRO A 150 10.86 -16.73 -1.23
N PRO A 151 10.98 -16.17 -0.02
CA PRO A 151 11.79 -16.74 1.06
C PRO A 151 11.33 -18.15 1.44
N THR A 152 12.23 -18.91 2.08
CA THR A 152 11.90 -20.28 2.48
C THR A 152 10.94 -20.33 3.65
N THR A 153 9.92 -21.17 3.56
CA THR A 153 8.97 -21.38 4.65
C THR A 153 9.39 -22.53 5.58
N PRO A 154 9.03 -22.49 6.88
CA PRO A 154 9.22 -23.63 7.78
C PRO A 154 8.53 -24.89 7.23
N ARG A 155 9.23 -26.03 7.34
CA ARG A 155 8.77 -27.32 6.80
C ARG A 155 9.28 -28.49 7.62
N VAL A 156 8.44 -29.52 7.76
CA VAL A 156 8.74 -30.71 8.57
C VAL A 156 9.74 -31.61 7.85
N HIS A 157 9.48 -31.90 6.57
CA HIS A 157 10.34 -32.79 5.77
C HIS A 157 11.32 -32.01 4.90
N SER A 158 12.26 -31.30 5.53
CA SER A 158 13.24 -30.48 4.81
C SER A 158 14.30 -31.32 4.06
N PRO A 159 14.72 -30.89 2.84
CA PRO A 159 15.91 -31.41 2.18
C PRO A 159 17.16 -31.19 3.03
N LYS A 160 18.07 -32.17 3.03
CA LYS A 160 19.33 -32.09 3.79
C LYS A 160 20.33 -31.15 3.11
N ARG A 161 20.21 -29.84 3.31
CA ARG A 161 21.08 -28.82 2.69
C ARG A 161 22.57 -29.02 2.96
N HIS A 162 22.95 -29.52 4.14
CA HIS A 162 24.35 -29.83 4.43
C HIS A 162 24.93 -30.94 3.53
N ALA A 163 24.10 -31.82 2.96
CA ALA A 163 24.57 -32.87 2.06
C ALA A 163 25.15 -32.29 0.76
N LEU A 164 24.61 -31.17 0.26
CA LEU A 164 25.19 -30.44 -0.88
C LEU A 164 26.55 -29.88 -0.53
N LYS A 165 26.66 -29.21 0.63
CA LYS A 165 27.92 -28.68 1.12
C LYS A 165 28.97 -29.79 1.28
N MET A 166 28.61 -30.93 1.85
CA MET A 166 29.50 -32.08 1.97
C MET A 166 29.97 -32.61 0.61
N LEU A 167 29.12 -32.61 -0.43
CA LEU A 167 29.54 -33.03 -1.77
C LEU A 167 30.56 -32.07 -2.39
N ALA A 168 30.36 -30.76 -2.24
CA ALA A 168 31.35 -29.77 -2.66
C ALA A 168 32.66 -29.89 -1.88
N ASP A 169 32.61 -30.00 -0.56
CA ASP A 169 33.80 -30.05 0.30
C ASP A 169 34.66 -31.30 0.04
N LEU A 170 34.04 -32.39 -0.41
CA LEU A 170 34.73 -33.63 -0.80
C LEU A 170 35.18 -33.65 -2.27
N GLY A 171 34.97 -32.58 -3.02
CA GLY A 171 35.34 -32.49 -4.44
C GLY A 171 34.50 -33.37 -5.39
N PHE A 172 33.37 -33.90 -4.91
CA PHE A 172 32.42 -34.72 -5.68
C PHE A 172 31.19 -33.93 -6.16
N GLY A 173 31.20 -32.61 -5.99
CA GLY A 173 30.09 -31.72 -6.31
C GLY A 173 30.53 -30.52 -7.15
N PRO A 174 29.57 -29.75 -7.70
CA PRO A 174 29.88 -28.50 -8.38
C PRO A 174 30.57 -27.53 -7.37
N PRO A 175 31.54 -26.68 -7.79
CA PRO A 175 32.31 -25.82 -6.89
C PRO A 175 31.40 -24.95 -6.01
N GLN A 176 31.84 -24.55 -4.80
CA GLN A 176 31.00 -23.89 -3.78
C GLN A 176 30.07 -22.73 -4.25
N PRO A 177 30.41 -21.89 -5.26
CA PRO A 177 29.47 -20.90 -5.80
C PRO A 177 28.37 -21.46 -6.74
N SER A 178 28.30 -22.78 -6.95
CA SER A 178 27.39 -23.46 -7.88
C SER A 178 26.57 -24.61 -7.25
N LEU A 179 26.51 -24.65 -5.91
CA LEU A 179 25.74 -25.61 -5.13
C LEU A 179 24.23 -25.35 -5.24
N VAL A 180 23.62 -25.91 -6.28
CA VAL A 180 22.19 -25.77 -6.58
C VAL A 180 21.56 -27.15 -6.66
N GLY A 181 20.33 -27.29 -6.14
CA GLY A 181 19.51 -28.49 -6.30
C GLY A 181 19.27 -29.26 -5.02
N ILE A 182 18.88 -30.52 -5.17
CA ILE A 182 18.64 -31.44 -4.06
C ILE A 182 19.46 -32.72 -4.24
N VAL A 183 20.07 -33.17 -3.14
CA VAL A 183 20.81 -34.44 -3.11
C VAL A 183 19.86 -35.61 -3.02
N LEU A 184 19.88 -36.48 -4.03
CA LEU A 184 19.23 -37.77 -4.04
C LEU A 184 20.24 -38.87 -3.73
N PHE A 185 19.77 -39.92 -3.05
CA PHE A 185 20.62 -41.02 -2.61
C PHE A 185 20.43 -42.22 -3.53
N PRO A 186 21.50 -42.97 -3.83
CA PRO A 186 21.43 -44.08 -4.77
C PRO A 186 20.58 -45.22 -4.20
N ASN A 187 19.99 -45.99 -5.12
CA ASN A 187 19.10 -47.11 -4.89
C ASN A 187 17.88 -46.76 -4.02
N LYS A 188 17.40 -45.52 -4.12
CA LYS A 188 16.21 -45.04 -3.40
C LYS A 188 15.25 -44.33 -4.34
N HIS A 189 13.97 -44.47 -4.02
CA HIS A 189 12.92 -43.65 -4.57
C HIS A 189 12.65 -42.44 -3.65
N THR A 190 12.65 -41.23 -4.22
CA THR A 190 12.40 -39.98 -3.49
C THR A 190 11.19 -39.25 -4.05
N VAL A 191 10.23 -38.90 -3.21
CA VAL A 191 9.10 -38.03 -3.59
C VAL A 191 9.41 -36.60 -3.13
N LEU A 192 9.19 -35.64 -4.03
CA LEU A 192 9.37 -34.21 -3.81
C LEU A 192 8.00 -33.53 -3.89
N GLU A 193 7.42 -33.18 -2.74
CA GLU A 193 6.23 -32.34 -2.67
C GLU A 193 6.63 -30.89 -2.94
N VAL A 194 6.27 -30.38 -4.11
CA VAL A 194 6.53 -29.00 -4.50
C VAL A 194 5.42 -28.11 -3.93
N ARG A 195 5.80 -27.11 -3.12
CA ARG A 195 4.86 -26.10 -2.61
C ARG A 195 4.27 -25.28 -3.76
N PRO A 196 2.93 -25.13 -3.81
CA PRO A 196 2.25 -23.86 -3.86
C PRO A 196 3.02 -22.61 -4.28
N LEU A 197 3.32 -22.31 -5.55
CA LEU A 197 3.97 -21.03 -5.86
C LEU A 197 2.93 -19.93 -6.11
N ARG A 198 2.25 -19.54 -5.03
CA ARG A 198 1.16 -18.55 -5.04
C ARG A 198 1.48 -17.42 -4.08
N ALA A 199 1.03 -16.22 -4.41
CA ALA A 199 1.16 -15.03 -3.57
C ALA A 199 -0.21 -14.41 -3.29
N LEU A 200 -0.26 -13.52 -2.30
CA LEU A 200 -1.41 -12.66 -2.06
C LEU A 200 -1.13 -11.28 -2.64
N ARG A 201 -2.11 -10.71 -3.34
CA ARG A 201 -2.02 -9.35 -3.87
C ARG A 201 -3.17 -8.51 -3.31
N PRO A 202 -2.92 -7.33 -2.72
CA PRO A 202 -3.97 -6.41 -2.34
C PRO A 202 -4.71 -5.93 -3.59
N ILE A 203 -6.03 -5.97 -3.56
CA ILE A 203 -6.86 -5.56 -4.70
C ILE A 203 -6.93 -4.03 -4.74
N LEU A 204 -6.67 -3.43 -5.90
CA LEU A 204 -6.84 -2.01 -6.17
C LEU A 204 -7.64 -1.83 -7.46
N SER A 205 -8.61 -0.93 -7.44
CA SER A 205 -9.35 -0.53 -8.64
C SER A 205 -8.54 0.45 -9.48
N THR A 206 -8.53 0.26 -10.80
CA THR A 206 -7.85 1.13 -11.77
C THR A 206 -8.76 2.20 -12.39
N GLU A 207 -10.06 2.17 -12.09
CA GLU A 207 -11.03 3.16 -12.57
C GLU A 207 -10.82 4.55 -11.95
N ASP A 208 -11.20 5.59 -12.70
CA ASP A 208 -11.18 6.99 -12.24
C ASP A 208 -12.22 7.24 -11.15
N GLY A 209 -13.31 6.47 -11.17
CA GLY A 209 -14.40 6.59 -10.22
C GLY A 209 -13.96 6.29 -8.78
N PHE A 210 -14.54 7.00 -7.83
CA PHE A 210 -14.38 6.70 -6.41
C PHE A 210 -15.04 5.37 -6.07
N CYS A 211 -14.33 4.51 -5.35
CA CYS A 211 -14.93 3.30 -4.77
C CYS A 211 -14.47 3.07 -3.32
N ALA A 212 -15.34 2.42 -2.53
CA ALA A 212 -15.07 2.14 -1.13
C ALA A 212 -13.87 1.21 -0.91
N LEU A 213 -13.61 0.29 -1.87
CA LEU A 213 -12.43 -0.57 -1.88
C LEU A 213 -11.13 0.25 -1.88
N ASN A 214 -10.98 1.18 -2.82
CA ASN A 214 -9.79 2.02 -2.89
C ASN A 214 -9.70 2.97 -1.69
N LEU A 215 -10.82 3.53 -1.23
CA LEU A 215 -10.87 4.33 0.00
C LEU A 215 -10.20 3.59 1.17
N TYR A 216 -10.53 2.31 1.37
CA TYR A 216 -9.98 1.51 2.46
C TYR A 216 -8.55 1.04 2.21
N GLN A 217 -8.29 0.41 1.07
CA GLN A 217 -6.97 -0.15 0.73
C GLN A 217 -5.88 0.92 0.73
N LEU A 218 -6.14 2.08 0.11
CA LEU A 218 -5.17 3.17 0.04
C LEU A 218 -4.98 3.90 1.37
N ALA A 219 -5.94 3.82 2.30
CA ALA A 219 -5.75 4.31 3.67
C ALA A 219 -4.72 3.44 4.40
N LEU A 220 -4.76 2.11 4.19
CA LEU A 220 -3.77 1.20 4.76
C LEU A 220 -2.37 1.48 4.19
N PHE A 221 -2.25 1.71 2.88
CA PHE A 221 -0.96 2.02 2.25
C PHE A 221 -0.44 3.42 2.55
N ALA A 222 -1.32 4.40 2.74
CA ALA A 222 -0.92 5.73 3.20
C ALA A 222 -0.34 5.66 4.61
N ALA A 223 -0.87 4.80 5.50
CA ALA A 223 -0.29 4.55 6.81
C ALA A 223 1.00 3.72 6.75
N LEU A 224 1.10 2.74 5.85
CA LEU A 224 2.32 1.95 5.66
C LEU A 224 3.53 2.83 5.29
N SER A 225 3.32 3.99 4.64
CA SER A 225 4.40 4.93 4.31
C SER A 225 5.16 5.48 5.53
N TYR A 226 4.59 5.36 6.74
CA TYR A 226 5.25 5.71 7.99
C TYR A 226 6.21 4.63 8.52
N CYS A 227 6.24 3.46 7.89
CA CYS A 227 7.21 2.41 8.20
C CYS A 227 8.43 2.51 7.30
N ASP A 228 9.59 2.15 7.85
CA ASP A 228 10.81 1.97 7.07
C ASP A 228 10.65 0.87 6.00
N PHE A 229 11.56 0.85 5.03
CA PHE A 229 11.62 -0.24 4.07
C PHE A 229 12.03 -1.58 4.71
N GLY A 230 12.84 -1.55 5.77
CA GLY A 230 13.19 -2.72 6.58
C GLY A 230 14.14 -3.73 5.93
N GLN A 231 14.98 -3.30 4.98
CA GLN A 231 16.02 -4.15 4.37
C GLN A 231 17.20 -4.39 5.31
N ALA A 232 17.70 -5.62 5.34
CA ALA A 232 18.95 -6.01 5.98
C ALA A 232 19.88 -6.72 4.96
N PRO A 233 21.13 -6.26 4.76
CA PRO A 233 21.70 -5.02 5.33
C PRO A 233 21.05 -3.76 4.72
N ALA A 234 21.04 -2.66 5.48
CA ALA A 234 20.37 -1.42 5.08
C ALA A 234 21.06 -0.72 3.90
N GLU A 235 22.40 -0.71 3.89
CA GLU A 235 23.22 -0.10 2.86
C GLU A 235 24.30 -1.08 2.38
N LYS A 236 24.72 -0.94 1.12
CA LYS A 236 25.83 -1.68 0.50
C LYS A 236 25.79 -3.21 0.71
N PRO A 237 24.67 -3.88 0.37
CA PRO A 237 24.62 -5.35 0.41
C PRO A 237 25.69 -5.97 -0.49
N LEU A 238 26.28 -7.08 -0.03
CA LEU A 238 27.33 -7.80 -0.77
C LEU A 238 26.77 -8.99 -1.53
N ASP A 239 26.02 -9.87 -0.83
CA ASP A 239 25.59 -11.16 -1.39
C ASP A 239 24.06 -11.31 -1.43
N GLU A 240 23.38 -11.03 -0.33
CA GLU A 240 21.93 -11.19 -0.19
C GLU A 240 21.28 -10.03 0.57
N VAL A 241 19.97 -9.90 0.40
CA VAL A 241 19.11 -8.97 1.16
C VAL A 241 17.93 -9.72 1.75
N ARG A 242 17.45 -9.26 2.91
CA ARG A 242 16.29 -9.81 3.63
C ARG A 242 15.45 -8.70 4.24
N PHE A 243 14.21 -8.99 4.63
CA PHE A 243 13.31 -7.98 5.21
C PHE A 243 12.76 -8.37 6.58
N PRO A 244 13.58 -8.39 7.64
CA PRO A 244 13.21 -9.00 8.92
C PRO A 244 12.22 -8.19 9.79
N LEU A 245 11.99 -6.92 9.48
CA LEU A 245 11.21 -6.02 10.34
C LEU A 245 9.71 -6.10 10.04
N ASP A 246 8.89 -6.43 11.03
CA ASP A 246 7.42 -6.51 10.91
C ASP A 246 6.74 -5.51 11.87
N PRO A 247 6.04 -4.47 11.38
CA PRO A 247 5.80 -4.18 9.96
C PRO A 247 6.94 -3.38 9.31
N SER A 248 7.15 -3.59 8.01
CA SER A 248 7.95 -2.73 7.12
C SER A 248 7.48 -2.92 5.68
N VAL A 249 7.76 -1.97 4.80
CA VAL A 249 7.34 -2.05 3.38
C VAL A 249 7.90 -3.31 2.72
N GLY A 250 9.21 -3.57 2.89
CA GLY A 250 9.87 -4.74 2.33
C GLY A 250 9.32 -6.05 2.91
N ASN A 251 9.07 -6.09 4.23
CA ASN A 251 8.51 -7.29 4.87
C ASN A 251 7.10 -7.61 4.37
N LEU A 252 6.23 -6.61 4.24
CA LEU A 252 4.87 -6.79 3.74
C LEU A 252 4.88 -7.47 2.37
N PHE A 253 5.56 -6.86 1.39
CA PHE A 253 5.52 -7.33 0.00
C PHE A 253 6.42 -8.55 -0.26
N ALA A 254 7.64 -8.60 0.30
CA ALA A 254 8.62 -9.64 0.00
C ALA A 254 8.63 -10.83 0.96
N GLU A 255 8.13 -10.69 2.20
CA GLU A 255 8.18 -11.78 3.21
C GLU A 255 6.80 -12.32 3.58
N GLN A 256 5.78 -11.46 3.72
CA GLN A 256 4.44 -11.90 4.14
C GLN A 256 3.57 -12.29 2.94
N LEU A 257 3.30 -11.35 2.04
CA LEU A 257 2.41 -11.59 0.91
C LEU A 257 2.97 -12.61 -0.10
N SER A 258 4.29 -12.65 -0.22
CA SER A 258 5.05 -13.56 -1.10
C SER A 258 4.93 -15.04 -0.72
N VAL A 259 4.70 -15.35 0.56
CA VAL A 259 4.57 -16.72 1.10
C VAL A 259 3.13 -17.09 1.46
N TYR A 260 2.16 -16.30 0.98
CA TYR A 260 0.73 -16.48 1.18
C TYR A 260 0.24 -16.18 2.61
N HIS A 261 0.90 -15.26 3.31
CA HIS A 261 0.50 -14.81 4.64
C HIS A 261 -0.36 -13.54 4.57
N GLU A 262 -1.54 -13.57 5.19
CA GLU A 262 -2.48 -12.44 5.24
C GLU A 262 -2.02 -11.39 6.26
N ALA A 263 -1.25 -10.42 5.80
CA ALA A 263 -0.77 -9.31 6.62
C ALA A 263 -1.91 -8.36 7.00
N TRP A 264 -1.93 -7.88 8.25
CA TRP A 264 -2.90 -6.89 8.75
C TRP A 264 -2.27 -5.71 9.47
N ARG A 265 -1.01 -5.86 9.87
CA ARG A 265 -0.27 -4.84 10.61
C ARG A 265 0.47 -3.97 9.60
N ILE A 266 0.14 -2.70 9.60
CA ILE A 266 0.70 -1.69 8.69
C ILE A 266 1.37 -0.53 9.44
N ASP A 267 1.19 -0.49 10.76
CA ASP A 267 1.81 0.46 11.68
C ASP A 267 2.13 -0.28 13.00
N PRO A 268 3.35 -0.13 13.57
CA PRO A 268 3.71 -0.78 14.83
C PRO A 268 2.82 -0.41 16.02
N LYS A 269 2.21 0.78 16.01
CA LYS A 269 1.36 1.34 17.07
C LYS A 269 -0.11 0.95 16.91
N GLN A 270 -0.47 0.23 15.85
CA GLN A 270 -1.84 -0.15 15.55
C GLN A 270 -2.40 -1.13 16.61
N SER A 271 -3.49 -0.75 17.28
CA SER A 271 -4.15 -1.56 18.31
C SER A 271 -5.20 -2.54 17.76
N HIS A 272 -5.84 -2.21 16.64
CA HIS A 272 -6.89 -3.01 16.01
C HIS A 272 -6.42 -3.67 14.72
N ARG A 273 -6.86 -4.89 14.42
CA ARG A 273 -6.49 -5.57 13.16
C ARG A 273 -7.34 -5.08 12.00
N PHE A 274 -6.68 -4.62 10.94
CA PHE A 274 -7.31 -4.22 9.69
C PHE A 274 -6.69 -5.00 8.54
N TYR A 275 -7.39 -6.00 8.02
CA TYR A 275 -6.91 -6.82 6.91
C TYR A 275 -7.25 -6.16 5.58
N PRO A 276 -6.29 -5.94 4.66
CA PRO A 276 -6.61 -5.67 3.27
C PRO A 276 -7.43 -6.81 2.65
N ILE A 277 -8.16 -6.49 1.58
CA ILE A 277 -8.78 -7.48 0.70
C ILE A 277 -7.70 -7.97 -0.27
N TYR A 278 -7.36 -9.24 -0.13
CA TYR A 278 -6.34 -9.92 -0.93
C TYR A 278 -6.96 -10.86 -1.96
N GLU A 279 -6.39 -10.88 -3.16
CA GLU A 279 -6.60 -11.92 -4.16
C GLU A 279 -5.46 -12.94 -4.16
N ASP A 280 -5.78 -14.18 -4.53
CA ASP A 280 -4.82 -15.27 -4.72
C ASP A 280 -4.35 -15.29 -6.18
N ILE A 281 -3.05 -15.09 -6.39
CA ILE A 281 -2.44 -14.95 -7.71
C ILE A 281 -1.21 -15.87 -7.90
N PRO A 282 -0.83 -16.16 -9.16
CA PRO A 282 0.50 -16.69 -9.47
C PRO A 282 1.58 -15.79 -8.87
N TYR A 283 2.64 -16.36 -8.29
CA TYR A 283 3.69 -15.57 -7.64
C TYR A 283 4.32 -14.51 -8.55
N SER A 284 4.42 -14.78 -9.85
CA SER A 284 4.94 -13.83 -10.84
C SER A 284 4.07 -12.58 -11.04
N GLN A 285 2.83 -12.55 -10.55
CA GLN A 285 1.89 -11.41 -10.72
C GLN A 285 1.78 -10.51 -9.47
N ARG A 286 2.60 -10.76 -8.44
CA ARG A 286 2.59 -10.01 -7.17
C ARG A 286 3.09 -8.59 -7.33
N PHE A 287 2.86 -7.76 -6.31
CA PHE A 287 3.64 -6.54 -6.14
C PHE A 287 5.11 -6.89 -5.94
N GLU A 288 5.94 -6.49 -6.89
CA GLU A 288 7.33 -6.89 -6.95
C GLU A 288 8.18 -6.02 -6.03
N ILE A 289 9.04 -6.70 -5.26
CA ILE A 289 10.27 -6.15 -4.72
C ILE A 289 11.39 -6.72 -5.58
N LEU A 290 12.19 -5.85 -6.18
CA LEU A 290 13.19 -6.23 -7.17
C LEU A 290 14.21 -7.20 -6.57
N PRO A 291 14.68 -8.17 -7.35
CA PRO A 291 15.65 -9.13 -6.87
C PRO A 291 17.02 -8.47 -6.66
N PHE A 292 17.79 -8.99 -5.71
CA PHE A 292 19.18 -8.62 -5.50
C PHE A 292 20.08 -9.85 -5.77
N ASP A 293 20.84 -9.80 -6.85
CA ASP A 293 21.80 -10.85 -7.24
C ASP A 293 22.93 -10.21 -8.04
N PRO A 294 24.08 -9.86 -7.41
CA PRO A 294 25.22 -9.24 -8.09
C PRO A 294 25.85 -10.07 -9.21
N VAL A 295 25.60 -11.38 -9.22
CA VAL A 295 26.08 -12.28 -10.27
C VAL A 295 25.21 -12.12 -11.51
N LEU A 296 23.88 -12.11 -11.33
CA LEU A 296 22.91 -12.01 -12.42
C LEU A 296 22.70 -10.57 -12.91
N TYR A 297 22.75 -9.60 -12.00
CA TYR A 297 22.41 -8.20 -12.25
C TYR A 297 23.63 -7.30 -12.02
N PRO A 298 24.28 -6.82 -13.11
CA PRO A 298 25.46 -5.96 -13.00
C PRO A 298 25.22 -4.68 -12.18
N GLN A 299 24.00 -4.16 -12.15
CA GLN A 299 23.63 -3.00 -11.34
C GLN A 299 23.67 -3.25 -9.82
N ASN A 300 23.58 -4.50 -9.37
CA ASN A 300 23.68 -4.86 -7.94
C ASN A 300 25.13 -5.00 -7.45
N ARG A 301 26.11 -4.89 -8.36
CA ARG A 301 27.52 -5.13 -8.05
C ARG A 301 28.10 -4.08 -7.09
N PRO A 302 28.80 -4.49 -6.02
CA PRO A 302 29.33 -3.58 -5.01
C PRO A 302 30.38 -2.60 -5.57
N GLU A 303 31.03 -2.92 -6.70
CA GLU A 303 31.97 -2.03 -7.38
C GLU A 303 31.33 -0.71 -7.86
N ARG A 304 29.99 -0.64 -7.93
CA ARG A 304 29.24 0.58 -8.26
C ARG A 304 29.14 1.59 -7.12
N ASN A 305 29.58 1.26 -5.91
CA ASN A 305 29.59 2.17 -4.76
C ASN A 305 28.23 2.86 -4.54
N GLU A 306 28.16 4.19 -4.67
CA GLU A 306 26.94 4.99 -4.47
C GLU A 306 25.87 4.76 -5.55
N GLU A 307 26.25 4.22 -6.70
CA GLU A 307 25.35 3.85 -7.80
C GLU A 307 24.85 2.40 -7.68
N GLN A 308 25.28 1.65 -6.66
CA GLN A 308 24.83 0.28 -6.46
C GLN A 308 23.32 0.25 -6.25
N GLU A 309 22.61 -0.46 -7.12
CA GLU A 309 21.18 -0.65 -6.97
C GLU A 309 20.90 -1.81 -6.01
N HIS A 310 19.92 -1.62 -5.14
CA HIS A 310 19.38 -2.63 -4.26
C HIS A 310 17.91 -2.29 -3.94
N PRO A 311 17.11 -3.23 -3.42
CA PRO A 311 15.68 -3.03 -3.28
C PRO A 311 15.29 -1.77 -2.52
N ALA A 312 15.94 -1.48 -1.39
CA ALA A 312 15.67 -0.26 -0.63
C ALA A 312 15.92 1.01 -1.45
N ARG A 313 17.01 1.08 -2.23
CA ARG A 313 17.34 2.24 -3.06
C ARG A 313 16.36 2.45 -4.20
N LEU A 314 15.75 1.39 -4.74
CA LEU A 314 14.82 1.48 -5.86
C LEU A 314 13.37 1.67 -5.41
N HIS A 315 12.98 1.09 -4.29
CA HIS A 315 11.59 1.06 -3.82
C HIS A 315 11.29 2.05 -2.70
N PHE A 316 12.30 2.65 -2.08
CA PHE A 316 12.12 3.54 -0.94
C PHE A 316 12.93 4.83 -1.12
N PHE A 317 12.25 5.94 -0.91
CA PHE A 317 12.82 7.27 -0.86
C PHE A 317 12.85 7.72 0.59
N ASP A 318 14.01 8.23 1.04
CA ASP A 318 14.20 8.75 2.38
C ASP A 318 15.15 9.95 2.34
N ASP A 319 14.58 11.13 2.58
CA ASP A 319 15.29 12.41 2.53
C ASP A 319 15.51 13.04 3.92
N GLU A 320 15.38 12.26 4.99
CA GLU A 320 15.59 12.73 6.37
C GLU A 320 16.97 13.41 6.52
N LYS A 321 18.01 12.87 5.85
CA LYS A 321 19.39 13.38 5.90
C LYS A 321 19.59 14.69 5.13
N PHE A 322 18.75 15.03 4.17
CA PHE A 322 18.93 16.20 3.28
C PHE A 322 17.91 17.33 3.53
N GLY A 323 17.02 17.14 4.51
CA GLY A 323 16.32 18.24 5.19
C GLY A 323 14.84 18.39 4.86
N THR A 324 14.24 17.56 3.99
CA THR A 324 12.79 17.62 3.72
C THR A 324 11.95 16.65 4.57
N ASP A 325 12.58 15.73 5.33
CA ASP A 325 11.92 14.64 6.10
C ASP A 325 10.84 13.90 5.28
N THR A 326 11.05 13.82 3.97
CA THR A 326 10.09 13.21 3.05
C THR A 326 10.50 11.76 2.81
N GLN A 327 9.52 10.87 3.01
CA GLN A 327 9.68 9.47 2.65
C GLN A 327 8.56 9.02 1.74
N ALA A 328 8.86 8.06 0.88
CA ALA A 328 7.87 7.43 0.03
C ALA A 328 8.31 6.01 -0.32
N PHE A 329 7.33 5.16 -0.64
CA PHE A 329 7.63 3.89 -1.28
C PHE A 329 6.92 3.74 -2.62
N ILE A 330 7.53 2.95 -3.50
CA ILE A 330 7.00 2.61 -4.82
C ILE A 330 7.13 1.11 -5.06
N THR A 331 6.08 0.49 -5.59
CA THR A 331 6.10 -0.92 -6.02
C THR A 331 5.12 -1.10 -7.17
N HIS A 332 5.24 -2.18 -7.94
CA HIS A 332 4.40 -2.41 -9.10
C HIS A 332 4.04 -3.87 -9.31
N HIS A 333 2.98 -4.09 -10.08
CA HIS A 333 2.73 -5.30 -10.82
C HIS A 333 2.40 -4.94 -12.28
N ASP A 334 1.79 -5.87 -13.01
CA ASP A 334 1.47 -5.74 -14.44
C ASP A 334 0.39 -4.71 -14.78
N GLU A 335 -0.45 -4.32 -13.83
CA GLU A 335 -1.57 -3.37 -14.05
C GLU A 335 -1.43 -2.07 -13.25
N VAL A 336 -0.77 -2.09 -12.10
CA VAL A 336 -0.67 -0.94 -11.18
C VAL A 336 0.77 -0.68 -10.77
N ILE A 337 1.14 0.60 -10.74
CA ILE A 337 2.27 1.13 -9.97
C ILE A 337 1.68 1.87 -8.76
N LEU A 338 1.99 1.41 -7.55
CA LEU A 338 1.57 2.02 -6.30
C LEU A 338 2.67 2.94 -5.78
N ILE A 339 2.33 4.20 -5.52
CA ILE A 339 3.21 5.18 -4.88
C ILE A 339 2.53 5.68 -3.61
N SER A 340 3.19 5.58 -2.47
CA SER A 340 2.67 6.10 -1.20
C SER A 340 3.66 7.08 -0.59
N VAL A 341 3.19 8.27 -0.25
CA VAL A 341 4.01 9.37 0.27
C VAL A 341 3.67 9.62 1.74
N ARG A 342 4.71 9.61 2.58
CA ARG A 342 4.63 9.84 4.03
C ARG A 342 4.46 11.33 4.33
N GLY A 343 3.74 11.63 5.42
CA GLY A 343 3.76 12.96 6.04
C GLY A 343 4.79 13.07 7.17
N THR A 344 5.07 14.28 7.63
CA THR A 344 6.00 14.54 8.75
C THR A 344 5.53 13.88 10.05
N VAL A 345 6.46 13.29 10.82
CA VAL A 345 6.16 12.64 12.12
C VAL A 345 6.11 13.65 13.27
N SER A 346 6.79 14.79 13.16
CA SER A 346 6.83 15.86 14.16
C SER A 346 5.87 17.01 13.80
N ARG A 347 4.76 17.13 14.55
CA ARG A 347 3.83 18.27 14.46
C ARG A 347 4.47 19.61 14.88
N ALA A 348 5.56 19.55 15.66
CA ALA A 348 6.30 20.74 16.11
C ALA A 348 7.12 21.37 14.99
N ASP A 349 7.54 20.58 13.99
CA ASP A 349 8.22 21.07 12.80
C ASP A 349 7.21 21.55 11.75
N ALA A 350 6.07 20.87 11.58
CA ALA A 350 4.98 21.33 10.71
C ALA A 350 4.40 22.72 11.09
N LEU A 351 4.43 23.09 12.38
CA LEU A 351 4.01 24.42 12.86
C LEU A 351 5.14 25.46 12.78
N ARG A 352 6.41 25.03 12.77
CA ARG A 352 7.58 25.90 12.53
C ARG A 352 7.78 26.21 11.05
N ASP A 353 7.43 25.27 10.18
CA ASP A 353 7.42 25.39 8.71
C ASP A 353 6.17 26.07 8.16
N ALA A 354 5.40 26.75 9.02
CA ALA A 354 4.29 27.63 8.64
C ALA A 354 4.73 28.90 7.87
N ASP A 355 5.82 28.81 7.11
CA ASP A 355 6.11 29.73 6.03
C ASP A 355 5.23 29.35 4.83
N ALA A 356 4.03 29.94 4.77
CA ALA A 356 3.07 29.72 3.69
C ALA A 356 3.52 30.34 2.35
N HIS A 357 4.82 30.54 2.16
CA HIS A 357 5.39 31.14 0.98
C HIS A 357 5.08 30.31 -0.27
N GLN A 358 4.57 30.99 -1.29
CA GLN A 358 4.24 30.39 -2.57
C GLN A 358 5.38 30.62 -3.58
N VAL A 359 5.90 29.53 -4.13
CA VAL A 359 6.92 29.52 -5.20
C VAL A 359 6.31 29.04 -6.52
N ALA A 360 6.86 29.49 -7.65
CA ALA A 360 6.39 29.04 -8.96
C ALA A 360 6.56 27.53 -9.13
N PHE A 361 5.54 26.85 -9.64
CA PHE A 361 5.62 25.43 -9.95
C PHE A 361 6.33 25.24 -11.30
N GLU A 362 7.63 24.91 -11.28
CA GLU A 362 8.40 24.74 -12.51
C GLU A 362 7.86 23.59 -13.35
N GLY A 363 7.78 23.79 -14.67
CA GLY A 363 7.20 22.82 -15.59
C GLY A 363 5.66 22.81 -15.63
N GLY A 364 4.99 23.71 -14.89
CA GLY A 364 3.54 23.88 -14.96
C GLY A 364 3.09 25.34 -14.85
N VAL A 365 1.92 25.55 -14.25
CA VAL A 365 1.29 26.88 -14.06
C VAL A 365 0.95 27.09 -12.59
N GLY A 366 0.82 28.35 -12.19
CA GLY A 366 0.54 28.72 -10.80
C GLY A 366 1.71 28.51 -9.85
N LYS A 367 1.38 28.52 -8.57
CA LYS A 367 2.36 28.44 -7.47
C LYS A 367 2.00 27.34 -6.47
N ALA A 368 3.03 26.78 -5.85
CA ALA A 368 2.95 25.77 -4.80
C ALA A 368 3.58 26.29 -3.50
N HIS A 369 3.22 25.69 -2.38
CA HIS A 369 3.90 25.92 -1.11
C HIS A 369 5.38 25.52 -1.20
N ASP A 370 6.30 26.38 -0.76
CA ASP A 370 7.75 26.18 -0.93
C ASP A 370 8.24 24.86 -0.32
N GLY A 371 7.91 24.58 0.94
CA GLY A 371 8.29 23.31 1.59
C GLY A 371 7.81 22.06 0.83
N PHE A 372 6.53 22.02 0.43
CA PHE A 372 6.00 20.88 -0.34
C PHE A 372 6.63 20.78 -1.73
N TYR A 373 6.94 21.91 -2.36
CA TYR A 373 7.58 21.96 -3.66
C TYR A 373 9.02 21.41 -3.61
N GLN A 374 9.79 21.76 -2.57
CA GLN A 374 11.15 21.22 -2.37
C GLN A 374 11.14 19.70 -2.20
N ALA A 375 10.26 19.18 -1.33
CA ALA A 375 10.05 17.75 -1.14
C ALA A 375 9.63 17.04 -2.46
N TYR A 376 8.70 17.64 -3.20
CA TYR A 376 8.28 17.14 -4.51
C TYR A 376 9.45 17.02 -5.49
N ARG A 377 10.33 18.02 -5.58
CA ARG A 377 11.45 18.01 -6.54
C ARG A 377 12.41 16.85 -6.29
N ALA A 378 12.72 16.58 -5.03
CA ALA A 378 13.59 15.46 -4.66
C ALA A 378 12.91 14.12 -5.00
N LEU A 379 11.64 13.96 -4.61
CA LEU A 379 10.87 12.74 -4.85
C LEU A 379 10.60 12.48 -6.34
N ARG A 380 10.38 13.53 -7.14
CA ARG A 380 10.09 13.42 -8.59
C ARG A 380 11.19 12.67 -9.33
N ASN A 381 12.45 12.97 -9.05
CA ASN A 381 13.58 12.34 -9.74
C ASN A 381 13.66 10.84 -9.41
N PHE A 382 13.48 10.48 -8.13
CA PHE A 382 13.40 9.09 -7.70
C PHE A 382 12.27 8.34 -8.42
N VAL A 383 11.08 8.92 -8.47
CA VAL A 383 9.93 8.27 -9.14
C VAL A 383 10.15 8.15 -10.64
N LEU A 384 10.68 9.17 -11.33
CA LEU A 384 10.94 9.10 -12.76
C LEU A 384 11.98 8.04 -13.12
N GLN A 385 13.03 7.88 -12.31
CA GLN A 385 14.00 6.80 -12.49
C GLN A 385 13.36 5.42 -12.39
N TYR A 386 12.42 5.25 -11.46
CA TYR A 386 11.66 4.01 -11.34
C TYR A 386 10.72 3.77 -12.53
N LEU A 387 9.99 4.81 -12.94
CA LEU A 387 9.04 4.71 -14.07
C LEU A 387 9.76 4.43 -15.39
N ASP A 388 10.93 5.02 -15.64
CA ASP A 388 11.75 4.74 -16.83
C ASP A 388 12.09 3.24 -16.97
N GLN A 389 12.33 2.57 -15.84
CA GLN A 389 12.68 1.15 -15.83
C GLN A 389 11.46 0.22 -15.89
N PHE A 390 10.35 0.57 -15.24
CA PHE A 390 9.28 -0.40 -14.93
C PHE A 390 7.89 -0.02 -15.45
N HIS A 391 7.69 1.22 -15.91
CA HIS A 391 6.42 1.63 -16.49
C HIS A 391 6.28 1.13 -17.93
N THR A 392 5.21 0.39 -18.16
CA THR A 392 4.86 -0.25 -19.42
C THR A 392 3.38 -0.02 -19.78
N GLY A 393 2.76 1.02 -19.20
CA GLY A 393 1.37 1.40 -19.40
C GLY A 393 0.44 1.09 -18.21
N GLN A 394 0.99 0.72 -17.05
CA GLN A 394 0.20 0.54 -15.82
C GLN A 394 -0.51 1.82 -15.37
N ARG A 395 -1.61 1.66 -14.63
CA ARG A 395 -2.21 2.76 -13.86
C ARG A 395 -1.26 3.14 -12.73
N ILE A 396 -0.92 4.42 -12.60
CA ILE A 396 -0.18 4.93 -11.44
C ILE A 396 -1.19 5.32 -10.37
N VAL A 397 -1.27 4.54 -9.30
CA VAL A 397 -2.14 4.79 -8.16
C VAL A 397 -1.30 5.39 -7.04
N MET A 398 -1.64 6.61 -6.64
CA MET A 398 -0.89 7.37 -5.66
C MET A 398 -1.74 7.61 -4.41
N CYS A 399 -1.13 7.50 -3.24
CA CYS A 399 -1.75 7.98 -2.01
C CYS A 399 -0.79 8.73 -1.09
N GLY A 400 -1.37 9.52 -0.18
CA GLY A 400 -0.60 10.23 0.82
C GLY A 400 -1.50 10.75 1.95
N HIS A 401 -0.95 10.80 3.15
CA HIS A 401 -1.62 11.30 4.34
C HIS A 401 -0.98 12.60 4.82
N SER A 402 -1.79 13.54 5.32
CA SER A 402 -1.31 14.82 5.87
C SER A 402 -0.43 15.55 4.85
N LEU A 403 0.75 16.04 5.26
CA LEU A 403 1.77 16.64 4.42
C LEU A 403 2.15 15.76 3.21
N GLY A 404 2.18 14.44 3.37
CA GLY A 404 2.45 13.50 2.27
C GLY A 404 1.38 13.55 1.17
N GLY A 405 0.13 13.87 1.52
CA GLY A 405 -0.94 14.08 0.54
C GLY A 405 -0.75 15.36 -0.29
N ALA A 406 -0.20 16.43 0.30
CA ALA A 406 0.13 17.65 -0.43
C ALA A 406 1.30 17.43 -1.40
N ILE A 407 2.34 16.73 -0.97
CA ILE A 407 3.48 16.34 -1.84
C ILE A 407 3.00 15.42 -2.96
N ALA A 408 2.13 14.44 -2.66
CA ALA A 408 1.58 13.52 -3.65
C ALA A 408 0.77 14.24 -4.74
N LEU A 409 0.07 15.33 -4.40
CA LEU A 409 -0.62 16.18 -5.39
C LEU A 409 0.36 16.88 -6.35
N LEU A 410 1.42 17.48 -5.82
CA LEU A 410 2.45 18.12 -6.64
C LEU A 410 3.18 17.10 -7.52
N LEU A 411 3.47 15.92 -6.97
CA LEU A 411 4.06 14.81 -7.70
C LEU A 411 3.16 14.33 -8.83
N ALA A 412 1.87 14.09 -8.55
CA ALA A 412 0.91 13.64 -9.54
C ALA A 412 0.79 14.61 -10.73
N GLU A 413 0.66 15.91 -10.46
CA GLU A 413 0.61 16.93 -11.51
C GLU A 413 1.95 17.04 -12.26
N GLY A 414 3.07 16.98 -11.54
CA GLY A 414 4.41 17.02 -12.11
C GLY A 414 4.73 15.83 -13.02
N LEU A 415 4.22 14.63 -12.69
CA LEU A 415 4.31 13.45 -13.52
C LEU A 415 3.40 13.58 -14.75
N ARG A 416 2.15 14.02 -14.57
CA ARG A 416 1.19 14.22 -15.68
C ARG A 416 1.73 15.19 -16.75
N ARG A 417 2.51 16.19 -16.33
CA ARG A 417 3.14 17.18 -17.23
C ARG A 417 4.46 16.73 -17.84
N THR A 418 4.94 15.52 -17.54
CA THR A 418 6.15 14.99 -18.18
C THR A 418 5.90 14.84 -19.68
N PRO A 419 6.71 15.48 -20.54
CA PRO A 419 6.53 15.41 -21.99
C PRO A 419 6.53 13.96 -22.47
N ASP A 420 5.64 13.66 -23.42
CA ASP A 420 5.52 12.38 -24.14
C ASP A 420 5.24 11.13 -23.27
N ALA A 421 5.17 11.26 -21.94
CA ALA A 421 4.99 10.13 -21.03
C ALA A 421 3.53 9.71 -20.84
N HIS A 422 2.59 10.67 -20.91
CA HIS A 422 1.14 10.46 -20.79
C HIS A 422 0.71 9.52 -19.64
N TYR A 423 1.34 9.66 -18.48
CA TYR A 423 1.07 8.78 -17.34
C TYR A 423 -0.40 8.86 -16.90
N ASN A 424 -1.02 7.69 -16.75
CA ASN A 424 -2.39 7.57 -16.27
C ASN A 424 -2.40 7.54 -14.73
N ILE A 425 -2.61 8.70 -14.10
CA ILE A 425 -2.48 8.87 -12.63
C ILE A 425 -3.84 8.97 -11.89
N LEU A 426 -3.96 8.26 -10.76
CA LEU A 426 -5.11 8.27 -9.85
C LEU A 426 -4.61 8.62 -8.45
N LEU A 427 -5.12 9.70 -7.85
CA LEU A 427 -4.63 10.20 -6.56
C LEU A 427 -5.70 10.09 -5.47
N TYR A 428 -5.33 9.52 -4.32
CA TYR A 428 -6.12 9.52 -3.08
C TYR A 428 -5.36 10.19 -1.95
N THR A 429 -5.91 11.23 -1.34
CA THR A 429 -5.26 11.90 -0.20
C THR A 429 -6.13 11.85 1.05
N TYR A 430 -5.50 11.75 2.22
CA TYR A 430 -6.17 11.67 3.51
C TYR A 430 -5.69 12.82 4.40
N GLY A 431 -6.60 13.69 4.84
CA GLY A 431 -6.26 14.80 5.75
C GLY A 431 -5.23 15.79 5.19
N ALA A 432 -5.13 15.91 3.87
CA ALA A 432 -4.10 16.73 3.22
C ALA A 432 -4.41 18.25 3.30
N PRO A 433 -3.40 19.09 3.60
CA PRO A 433 -3.53 20.55 3.56
C PRO A 433 -3.61 21.07 2.11
N ARG A 434 -3.92 22.37 1.95
CA ARG A 434 -3.84 23.04 0.64
C ARG A 434 -2.38 23.12 0.20
N ALA A 435 -2.08 22.60 -0.99
CA ALA A 435 -0.69 22.53 -1.48
C ALA A 435 -0.29 23.69 -2.40
N ALA A 436 -1.26 24.30 -3.08
CA ALA A 436 -1.00 25.19 -4.20
C ALA A 436 -2.11 26.23 -4.42
N ASP A 437 -1.85 27.20 -5.29
CA ASP A 437 -2.76 28.30 -5.59
C ASP A 437 -3.87 27.93 -6.58
N SER A 438 -4.84 28.83 -6.76
CA SER A 438 -5.97 28.61 -7.66
C SER A 438 -5.59 28.35 -9.11
N GLU A 439 -4.49 28.94 -9.59
CA GLU A 439 -4.03 28.76 -10.98
C GLU A 439 -3.44 27.36 -11.19
N PHE A 440 -2.65 26.88 -10.22
CA PHE A 440 -2.21 25.48 -10.19
C PHE A 440 -3.41 24.53 -10.20
N THR A 441 -4.41 24.76 -9.33
CA THR A 441 -5.59 23.88 -9.26
C THR A 441 -6.39 23.85 -10.56
N ALA A 442 -6.46 24.99 -11.27
CA ALA A 442 -7.10 25.05 -12.58
C ALA A 442 -6.28 24.29 -13.63
N GLY A 443 -4.94 24.46 -13.61
CA GLY A 443 -4.02 23.74 -14.48
C GLY A 443 -4.01 22.22 -14.27
N ALA A 444 -4.30 21.77 -13.05
CA ALA A 444 -4.38 20.37 -12.66
C ALA A 444 -5.79 19.76 -12.83
N SER A 445 -6.78 20.51 -13.33
CA SER A 445 -8.21 20.09 -13.34
C SER A 445 -8.53 18.75 -14.00
N SER A 446 -7.69 18.26 -14.91
CA SER A 446 -7.84 16.93 -15.54
C SER A 446 -7.32 15.78 -14.68
N LEU A 447 -6.61 16.05 -13.58
CA LEU A 447 -6.07 15.03 -12.68
C LEU A 447 -7.20 14.44 -11.83
N VAL A 448 -7.35 13.12 -11.87
CA VAL A 448 -8.32 12.41 -11.03
C VAL A 448 -7.79 12.35 -9.60
N HIS A 449 -8.37 13.16 -8.73
CA HIS A 449 -7.96 13.30 -7.33
C HIS A 449 -9.16 13.19 -6.39
N HIS A 450 -9.16 12.18 -5.52
CA HIS A 450 -10.11 11.96 -4.45
C HIS A 450 -9.49 12.38 -3.12
N ARG A 451 -10.03 13.43 -2.49
CA ARG A 451 -9.55 13.97 -1.20
C ARG A 451 -10.47 13.55 -0.07
N ILE A 452 -9.93 12.87 0.92
CA ILE A 452 -10.65 12.32 2.07
C ILE A 452 -10.37 13.20 3.29
N VAL A 453 -11.44 13.65 3.97
CA VAL A 453 -11.35 14.55 5.12
C VAL A 453 -12.22 14.04 6.27
N ASN A 454 -11.65 13.97 7.48
CA ASN A 454 -12.40 13.76 8.71
C ASN A 454 -12.98 15.07 9.23
N HIS A 455 -14.17 15.01 9.86
CA HIS A 455 -14.88 16.21 10.28
C HIS A 455 -14.12 17.13 11.24
N ASN A 456 -13.42 16.59 12.23
CA ASN A 456 -12.64 17.42 13.15
C ASN A 456 -11.14 17.42 12.83
N ASP A 457 -10.74 17.09 11.60
CA ASP A 457 -9.35 17.23 11.19
C ASP A 457 -9.06 18.70 10.82
N PRO A 458 -8.18 19.41 11.56
CA PRO A 458 -7.86 20.81 11.27
C PRO A 458 -6.90 20.98 10.09
N VAL A 459 -6.16 19.94 9.70
CA VAL A 459 -5.06 20.06 8.72
C VAL A 459 -5.54 20.45 7.32
N PRO A 460 -6.65 19.91 6.79
CA PRO A 460 -7.20 20.36 5.51
C PRO A 460 -7.59 21.84 5.47
N SER A 461 -7.74 22.50 6.63
CA SER A 461 -8.11 23.92 6.66
C SER A 461 -6.90 24.86 6.54
N VAL A 462 -5.68 24.34 6.52
CA VAL A 462 -4.44 25.12 6.39
C VAL A 462 -3.69 24.79 5.08
N PRO A 463 -2.90 25.74 4.54
CA PRO A 463 -2.94 27.18 4.82
C PRO A 463 -4.32 27.78 4.50
N ALA A 464 -4.68 28.87 5.17
CA ALA A 464 -5.89 29.61 4.83
C ALA A 464 -5.74 30.27 3.45
N PRO A 465 -6.83 30.49 2.69
CA PRO A 465 -6.76 31.01 1.32
C PRO A 465 -5.99 32.33 1.15
N TRP A 466 -5.88 33.14 2.21
CA TRP A 466 -5.24 34.46 2.22
C TRP A 466 -3.78 34.46 2.72
N MET A 467 -3.25 33.34 3.23
CA MET A 467 -1.88 33.27 3.77
C MET A 467 -0.84 33.31 2.63
N ASN A 468 0.01 34.35 2.60
CA ASN A 468 1.15 34.47 1.67
C ASN A 468 2.33 35.26 2.28
N THR A 469 2.75 34.94 3.52
CA THR A 469 3.71 35.77 4.27
C THR A 469 4.76 34.98 5.03
N THR A 470 5.98 35.49 5.07
CA THR A 470 7.13 34.97 5.83
C THR A 470 6.90 35.12 7.34
N ALA A 471 7.25 34.08 8.13
CA ALA A 471 6.98 34.00 9.57
C ALA A 471 7.50 35.16 10.44
N LYS A 472 8.45 35.97 9.92
CA LYS A 472 9.07 37.10 10.63
C LYS A 472 8.13 38.28 10.92
N LEU A 473 6.98 38.39 10.25
CA LEU A 473 6.09 39.56 10.38
C LEU A 473 4.95 39.36 11.39
N TRP A 474 4.44 38.14 11.57
CA TRP A 474 3.29 37.89 12.44
C TRP A 474 3.66 37.53 13.88
N ILE A 475 4.82 36.89 14.11
CA ILE A 475 5.28 36.51 15.46
C ILE A 475 5.46 37.74 16.38
N PRO A 476 6.09 38.85 15.95
CA PRO A 476 6.14 40.07 16.76
C PRO A 476 4.76 40.70 16.98
N GLY A 477 3.87 40.66 15.98
CA GLY A 477 2.50 41.19 16.08
C GLY A 477 1.61 40.41 17.05
N ALA A 478 1.71 39.08 17.04
CA ALA A 478 1.05 38.19 18.00
C ALA A 478 1.57 38.42 19.43
N ILE A 479 2.88 38.57 19.62
CA ILE A 479 3.48 38.88 20.93
C ILE A 479 3.06 40.28 21.44
N THR A 480 2.92 41.25 20.54
CA THR A 480 2.50 42.63 20.89
C THR A 480 0.99 42.72 21.14
N LEU A 481 0.17 41.85 20.54
CA LEU A 481 -1.27 41.68 20.83
C LEU A 481 -1.54 41.37 22.31
N PHE A 482 -0.67 40.56 22.93
CA PHE A 482 -0.77 40.19 24.34
C PHE A 482 -0.37 41.32 25.31
N SER A 483 0.35 42.34 24.84
CA SER A 483 0.90 43.42 25.68
C SER A 483 0.29 44.79 25.40
N ASN A 484 -0.25 45.05 24.19
CA ASN A 484 -0.99 46.27 23.87
C ASN A 484 -1.94 46.07 22.66
N PRO A 485 -3.27 45.99 22.86
CA PRO A 485 -4.21 45.45 21.86
C PRO A 485 -4.42 46.33 20.62
N LEU A 486 -4.28 47.65 20.73
CA LEU A 486 -4.51 48.59 19.61
C LEU A 486 -3.36 48.60 18.57
N PRO A 487 -2.08 48.79 18.96
CA PRO A 487 -0.96 48.70 18.00
C PRO A 487 -0.70 47.25 17.55
N GLY A 488 -0.89 46.27 18.44
CA GLY A 488 -0.70 44.84 18.15
C GLY A 488 -1.69 44.31 17.11
N GLY A 489 -2.97 44.71 17.18
CA GLY A 489 -3.99 44.33 16.21
C GLY A 489 -3.74 44.89 14.80
N LEU A 490 -3.15 46.08 14.69
CA LEU A 490 -2.77 46.70 13.42
C LEU A 490 -1.55 46.03 12.77
N LEU A 491 -0.54 45.64 13.55
CA LEU A 491 0.62 44.87 13.07
C LEU A 491 0.25 43.43 12.67
N PHE A 492 -0.65 42.80 13.43
CA PHE A 492 -1.23 41.50 13.10
C PHE A 492 -2.04 41.59 11.81
N ALA A 493 -2.98 42.53 11.71
CA ALA A 493 -3.76 42.76 10.48
C ALA A 493 -2.88 43.10 9.27
N ALA A 494 -1.83 43.92 9.43
CA ALA A 494 -0.88 44.22 8.35
C ALA A 494 -0.08 43.00 7.89
N GLY A 495 0.20 42.03 8.78
CA GLY A 495 0.77 40.72 8.44
C GLY A 495 -0.23 39.75 7.79
N LEU A 496 -1.53 40.06 7.82
CA LEU A 496 -2.62 39.29 7.21
C LEU A 496 -3.09 39.89 5.86
N VAL A 497 -2.57 41.06 5.46
CA VAL A 497 -2.89 41.68 4.17
C VAL A 497 -2.13 40.98 3.05
N ARG A 498 -2.87 40.32 2.16
CA ARG A 498 -2.37 39.70 0.92
C ARG A 498 -1.74 40.76 0.01
N VAL A 499 -0.41 40.83 -0.03
CA VAL A 499 0.33 41.66 -1.02
C VAL A 499 0.53 40.83 -2.30
N GLY A 500 -0.53 40.69 -3.11
CA GLY A 500 -0.49 40.02 -4.43
C GLY A 500 -0.37 38.48 -4.41
N GLY A 501 -0.52 37.85 -5.59
CA GLY A 501 -0.50 36.38 -5.79
C GLY A 501 -1.89 35.72 -5.67
N ASN A 502 -2.11 34.51 -6.24
CA ASN A 502 -3.38 33.77 -6.21
C ASN A 502 -3.64 33.08 -4.85
N PRO A 503 -4.90 32.87 -4.42
CA PRO A 503 -5.17 32.25 -3.13
C PRO A 503 -4.86 30.75 -3.14
N TYR A 504 -4.44 30.20 -2.00
CA TYR A 504 -4.35 28.74 -1.83
C TYR A 504 -5.71 28.08 -2.06
N ARG A 505 -5.73 26.96 -2.79
CA ARG A 505 -6.96 26.24 -3.13
C ARG A 505 -6.76 24.73 -3.04
N HIS A 506 -7.81 24.05 -2.64
CA HIS A 506 -7.87 22.59 -2.71
C HIS A 506 -8.08 22.11 -4.14
N HIS A 507 -7.31 21.11 -4.56
CA HIS A 507 -7.55 20.36 -5.80
C HIS A 507 -8.28 19.05 -5.50
N GLY A 508 -9.10 18.57 -6.45
CA GLY A 508 -9.77 17.26 -6.37
C GLY A 508 -11.11 17.27 -5.66
N GLU A 509 -11.82 16.16 -5.80
CA GLU A 509 -13.16 15.95 -5.27
C GLU A 509 -13.11 15.53 -3.79
N GLN A 510 -13.86 16.24 -2.94
CA GLN A 510 -13.86 15.98 -1.50
C GLN A 510 -14.87 14.92 -1.08
N TYR A 511 -14.41 14.00 -0.25
CA TYR A 511 -15.20 13.01 0.47
C TYR A 511 -15.00 13.24 1.97
N HIS A 512 -16.09 13.54 2.67
CA HIS A 512 -16.10 13.98 4.06
C HIS A 512 -16.71 12.91 4.95
N PHE A 513 -15.96 12.41 5.93
CA PHE A 513 -16.50 11.58 6.99
C PHE A 513 -17.20 12.47 8.03
N MET A 514 -18.52 12.33 8.12
CA MET A 514 -19.35 13.01 9.11
C MET A 514 -19.79 12.03 10.20
N PRO A 515 -19.24 12.10 11.42
CA PRO A 515 -19.73 11.30 12.53
C PRO A 515 -21.11 11.80 12.97
N ILE A 516 -22.00 10.86 13.32
CA ILE A 516 -23.37 11.12 13.77
C ILE A 516 -23.58 10.33 15.05
N THR A 517 -24.10 10.98 16.10
CA THR A 517 -24.60 10.26 17.28
C THR A 517 -26.12 10.19 17.18
N LEU A 518 -26.66 8.97 17.16
CA LEU A 518 -28.08 8.72 17.09
C LEU A 518 -28.72 8.88 18.48
N PRO A 519 -30.02 9.21 18.58
CA PRO A 519 -30.74 9.41 19.85
C PRO A 519 -30.69 8.23 20.84
N ASP A 520 -30.37 7.02 20.38
CA ASP A 520 -30.22 5.81 21.21
C ASP A 520 -28.79 5.67 21.79
N GLY A 521 -27.93 6.66 21.55
CA GLY A 521 -26.52 6.67 21.97
C GLY A 521 -25.59 5.88 21.04
N SER A 522 -26.09 5.26 19.98
CA SER A 522 -25.24 4.63 18.98
C SER A 522 -24.56 5.67 18.09
N HIS A 523 -23.35 5.36 17.61
CA HIS A 523 -22.59 6.24 16.74
C HIS A 523 -22.60 5.69 15.30
N SER A 524 -22.77 6.56 14.32
CA SER A 524 -22.70 6.26 12.89
C SER A 524 -21.73 7.21 12.21
N SER A 525 -21.33 6.92 10.98
CA SER A 525 -20.60 7.86 10.14
C SER A 525 -21.13 7.80 8.71
N VAL A 526 -21.28 8.97 8.09
CA VAL A 526 -21.71 9.11 6.71
C VAL A 526 -20.58 9.74 5.90
N LEU A 527 -20.19 9.07 4.81
CA LEU A 527 -19.31 9.64 3.81
C LEU A 527 -20.14 10.40 2.76
N TRP A 528 -19.84 11.68 2.55
CA TRP A 528 -20.59 12.53 1.62
C TRP A 528 -19.72 13.66 1.04
N LYS A 529 -20.29 14.46 0.12
CA LYS A 529 -19.59 15.52 -0.62
C LYS A 529 -20.12 16.91 -0.22
N PRO A 530 -19.55 17.58 0.80
CA PRO A 530 -19.98 18.91 1.19
C PRO A 530 -19.67 19.95 0.10
N GLY A 531 -20.62 20.82 -0.21
CA GLY A 531 -20.45 21.92 -1.16
C GLY A 531 -20.15 23.28 -0.51
N CYS A 532 -20.10 23.35 0.82
CA CYS A 532 -20.03 24.58 1.60
C CYS A 532 -18.70 24.75 2.33
N GLU A 533 -18.20 25.99 2.36
CA GLU A 533 -16.85 26.34 2.80
C GLU A 533 -16.76 26.27 4.34
N SER A 534 -17.83 26.62 5.06
CA SER A 534 -17.90 26.52 6.53
C SER A 534 -17.69 25.10 7.04
N LEU A 535 -18.16 24.07 6.32
CA LEU A 535 -17.90 22.67 6.68
C LEU A 535 -16.53 22.16 6.21
N GLN A 536 -15.96 22.80 5.18
CA GLN A 536 -14.62 22.51 4.70
C GLN A 536 -13.54 23.15 5.60
N GLU A 537 -13.88 24.21 6.34
CA GLU A 537 -12.99 25.00 7.19
C GLU A 537 -13.28 24.89 8.70
N ALA A 538 -14.33 24.16 9.10
CA ALA A 538 -14.78 24.03 10.50
C ALA A 538 -13.68 23.57 11.47
N GLY A 539 -12.72 22.75 11.00
CA GLY A 539 -11.60 22.28 11.82
C GLY A 539 -10.67 23.41 12.29
N CYS A 540 -10.49 24.48 11.50
CA CYS A 540 -9.65 25.63 11.87
C CYS A 540 -10.33 26.55 12.89
N ASN A 541 -11.62 26.86 12.69
CA ASN A 541 -12.36 27.75 13.59
C ASN A 541 -12.40 27.20 15.03
N ARG A 542 -12.53 25.88 15.21
CA ARG A 542 -12.51 25.23 16.52
C ARG A 542 -11.12 25.23 17.18
N ALA A 543 -10.05 25.05 16.39
CA ALA A 543 -8.68 25.12 16.87
C ALA A 543 -8.28 26.54 17.32
N LEU A 544 -8.81 27.57 16.64
CA LEU A 544 -8.61 28.98 16.99
C LEU A 544 -9.39 29.39 18.25
N GLN A 545 -10.60 28.86 18.45
CA GLN A 545 -11.38 29.10 19.67
C GLN A 545 -10.70 28.57 20.95
N LEU A 546 -9.94 27.47 20.86
CA LEU A 546 -9.14 26.93 21.98
C LEU A 546 -8.06 27.89 22.50
N GLN A 547 -7.67 28.90 21.73
CA GLN A 547 -6.61 29.85 22.08
C GLN A 547 -7.13 31.22 22.56
N GLY A 548 -8.43 31.50 22.44
CA GLY A 548 -9.02 32.84 22.60
C GLY A 548 -9.80 33.12 23.89
N ASP A 549 -10.34 32.10 24.55
CA ASP A 549 -10.96 32.20 25.88
C ASP A 549 -11.06 30.77 26.42
N MET A 550 -10.54 30.48 27.63
CA MET A 550 -10.52 29.11 28.14
C MET A 550 -11.94 28.57 28.38
N PRO A 551 -12.41 27.53 27.67
CA PRO A 551 -13.64 26.83 27.99
C PRO A 551 -13.42 25.88 29.17
N ASP A 552 -14.51 25.41 29.76
CA ASP A 552 -14.52 24.54 30.94
C ASP A 552 -13.63 23.29 30.78
N ARG A 553 -12.93 22.88 31.85
CA ARG A 553 -11.82 21.90 31.77
C ARG A 553 -12.22 20.53 31.22
N ASP A 554 -13.47 20.12 31.38
CA ASP A 554 -14.01 18.86 30.83
C ASP A 554 -14.21 18.92 29.31
N ASN A 555 -14.51 20.09 28.75
CA ASN A 555 -14.64 20.28 27.30
C ASN A 555 -13.28 20.31 26.61
N VAL A 556 -12.25 20.89 27.25
CA VAL A 556 -10.88 20.92 26.73
C VAL A 556 -10.28 19.51 26.64
N LEU A 557 -10.52 18.65 27.63
CA LEU A 557 -10.10 17.24 27.58
C LEU A 557 -10.81 16.48 26.45
N ARG A 558 -12.14 16.64 26.31
CA ARG A 558 -12.91 16.06 25.18
C ARG A 558 -12.47 16.58 23.81
N GLN A 559 -12.06 17.84 23.69
CA GLN A 559 -11.57 18.46 22.45
C GLN A 559 -10.12 18.08 22.12
N LEU A 560 -9.26 17.85 23.12
CA LEU A 560 -7.92 17.30 22.92
C LEU A 560 -7.95 15.86 22.36
N PHE A 561 -8.94 15.05 22.75
CA PHE A 561 -9.22 13.74 22.12
C PHE A 561 -9.69 13.85 20.65
N GLN A 562 -10.07 15.03 20.16
CA GLN A 562 -10.46 15.24 18.75
C GLN A 562 -9.26 15.51 17.83
N ALA A 563 -8.11 15.92 18.38
CA ALA A 563 -6.85 16.00 17.62
C ALA A 563 -6.37 14.63 17.11
N ASP A 564 -6.91 13.55 17.67
CA ASP A 564 -6.66 12.18 17.23
C ASP A 564 -7.35 11.84 15.89
N GLN A 565 -8.28 12.68 15.42
CA GLN A 565 -9.00 12.47 14.14
C GLN A 565 -8.14 12.73 12.90
N HIS A 566 -6.95 13.32 13.07
CA HIS A 566 -5.99 13.45 11.99
C HIS A 566 -5.21 12.14 11.76
N PHE A 567 -5.06 11.26 12.74
CA PHE A 567 -4.20 10.08 12.55
C PHE A 567 -4.87 8.98 11.71
N MET A 568 -4.05 8.25 10.98
CA MET A 568 -4.52 7.15 10.13
C MET A 568 -5.06 5.97 10.95
N THR A 569 -4.30 5.49 11.93
CA THR A 569 -4.61 4.25 12.67
C THR A 569 -5.79 4.38 13.63
N THR A 570 -5.99 5.57 14.21
CA THR A 570 -7.08 5.83 15.16
C THR A 570 -8.30 6.46 14.50
N SER A 571 -8.21 6.94 13.24
CA SER A 571 -9.32 7.64 12.60
C SER A 571 -9.58 7.25 11.14
N TYR A 572 -8.71 7.63 10.19
CA TYR A 572 -9.00 7.45 8.75
C TYR A 572 -9.17 5.98 8.35
N ILE A 573 -8.34 5.06 8.86
CA ILE A 573 -8.46 3.62 8.57
C ILE A 573 -9.76 3.03 9.15
N PRO A 574 -10.08 3.21 10.45
CA PRO A 574 -11.37 2.80 10.98
C PRO A 574 -12.57 3.35 10.21
N ALA A 575 -12.55 4.64 9.84
CA ALA A 575 -13.64 5.29 9.11
C ALA A 575 -13.80 4.75 7.68
N ALA A 576 -12.68 4.52 6.98
CA ALA A 576 -12.65 3.94 5.65
C ALA A 576 -13.14 2.47 5.67
N TRP A 577 -12.67 1.67 6.62
CA TRP A 577 -13.14 0.30 6.83
C TRP A 577 -14.63 0.26 7.14
N ALA A 578 -15.10 1.15 8.03
CA ALA A 578 -16.51 1.22 8.39
C ALA A 578 -17.40 1.58 7.19
N THR A 579 -16.91 2.51 6.35
CA THR A 579 -17.59 2.90 5.10
C THR A 579 -17.67 1.74 4.12
N LEU A 580 -16.58 0.99 3.93
CA LEU A 580 -16.58 -0.21 3.09
C LEU A 580 -17.62 -1.22 3.56
N ARG A 581 -17.63 -1.55 4.87
CA ARG A 581 -18.62 -2.48 5.45
C ARG A 581 -20.05 -1.97 5.27
N ARG A 582 -20.30 -0.69 5.56
CA ARG A 582 -21.62 -0.06 5.39
C ARG A 582 -22.08 -0.13 3.94
N TRP A 583 -21.21 0.15 2.98
CA TRP A 583 -21.55 0.12 1.55
C TRP A 583 -21.80 -1.30 1.06
N GLN A 584 -21.07 -2.30 1.55
CA GLN A 584 -21.34 -3.72 1.30
C GLN A 584 -22.73 -4.11 1.80
N GLN A 585 -23.06 -3.78 3.06
CA GLN A 585 -24.38 -4.06 3.63
C GLN A 585 -25.50 -3.34 2.88
N THR A 586 -25.28 -2.10 2.47
CA THR A 586 -26.25 -1.31 1.69
C THR A 586 -26.47 -1.92 0.31
N LEU A 587 -25.41 -2.42 -0.33
CA LEU A 587 -25.49 -3.13 -1.61
C LEU A 587 -26.26 -4.45 -1.48
N GLU A 588 -25.99 -5.24 -0.43
CA GLU A 588 -26.66 -6.52 -0.17
C GLU A 588 -28.15 -6.36 0.19
N SER A 589 -28.50 -5.28 0.92
CA SER A 589 -29.88 -4.99 1.34
C SER A 589 -30.68 -4.15 0.34
N GLU A 590 -30.05 -3.70 -0.75
CA GLU A 590 -30.59 -2.70 -1.68
C GLU A 590 -31.08 -1.42 -0.96
N GLY A 591 -30.47 -1.10 0.19
CA GLY A 591 -30.83 0.00 1.09
C GLY A 591 -30.44 1.39 0.57
N SER A 592 -30.75 2.44 1.35
CA SER A 592 -30.30 3.81 1.04
C SER A 592 -28.94 4.07 1.68
N LEU A 593 -28.09 4.84 1.00
CA LEU A 593 -26.75 5.15 1.51
C LEU A 593 -26.80 5.93 2.82
N VAL A 594 -27.76 6.86 2.92
CA VAL A 594 -28.08 7.63 4.12
C VAL A 594 -29.49 7.23 4.56
N THR A 595 -29.64 6.86 5.82
CA THR A 595 -30.96 6.52 6.37
C THR A 595 -31.80 7.77 6.61
N GLN A 596 -33.10 7.60 6.71
CA GLN A 596 -34.03 8.70 7.02
C GLN A 596 -33.65 9.44 8.31
N ARG A 597 -33.30 8.67 9.36
CA ARG A 597 -32.94 9.21 10.68
C ARG A 597 -31.66 10.03 10.64
N GLU A 598 -30.63 9.52 9.96
CA GLU A 598 -29.37 10.25 9.78
C GLU A 598 -29.57 11.52 8.96
N PHE A 599 -30.40 11.44 7.91
CA PHE A 599 -30.74 12.61 7.11
C PHE A 599 -31.43 13.68 7.96
N GLU A 600 -32.46 13.34 8.74
CA GLU A 600 -33.20 14.31 9.55
C GLU A 600 -32.31 15.01 10.60
N LEU A 601 -31.36 14.29 11.18
CA LEU A 601 -30.39 14.86 12.13
C LEU A 601 -29.45 15.86 11.44
N LEU A 602 -28.86 15.47 10.32
CA LEU A 602 -27.95 16.32 9.56
C LEU A 602 -28.67 17.51 8.91
N ASP A 603 -29.89 17.30 8.42
CA ASP A 603 -30.70 18.34 7.78
C ASP A 603 -31.12 19.42 8.78
N ARG A 604 -31.49 19.04 10.00
CA ARG A 604 -31.71 20.01 11.11
C ARG A 604 -30.44 20.75 11.46
N ALA A 605 -29.32 20.03 11.63
CA ALA A 605 -28.04 20.66 11.93
C ALA A 605 -27.63 21.72 10.89
N PHE A 606 -27.85 21.44 9.60
CA PHE A 606 -27.57 22.41 8.55
C PHE A 606 -28.57 23.56 8.50
N GLU A 607 -29.83 23.34 8.87
CA GLU A 607 -30.79 24.43 9.00
C GLU A 607 -30.46 25.36 10.16
N ASP A 608 -30.11 24.81 11.33
CA ASP A 608 -29.70 25.58 12.50
C ASP A 608 -28.49 26.47 12.17
N MET A 609 -27.46 25.90 11.52
CA MET A 609 -26.30 26.65 11.05
C MET A 609 -26.68 27.77 10.06
N ARG A 610 -27.62 27.49 9.15
CA ARG A 610 -28.12 28.49 8.19
C ARG A 610 -28.87 29.62 8.89
N GLU A 611 -29.66 29.32 9.91
CA GLU A 611 -30.35 30.33 10.72
C GLU A 611 -29.38 31.18 11.54
N GLN A 612 -28.33 30.58 12.11
CA GLN A 612 -27.26 31.31 12.78
C GLN A 612 -26.56 32.29 11.83
N LEU A 613 -26.18 31.86 10.63
CA LEU A 613 -25.58 32.75 9.61
C LEU A 613 -26.53 33.87 9.16
N ARG A 614 -27.82 33.57 8.97
CA ARG A 614 -28.85 34.59 8.67
C ARG A 614 -29.00 35.61 9.80
N THR A 615 -28.87 35.17 11.04
CA THR A 615 -28.94 36.03 12.22
C THR A 615 -27.69 36.91 12.34
N LYS A 616 -26.50 36.34 12.11
CA LYS A 616 -25.24 37.10 12.04
C LYS A 616 -25.26 38.15 10.94
N ARG A 617 -25.80 37.81 9.76
CA ARG A 617 -26.01 38.76 8.65
C ARG A 617 -26.91 39.93 9.07
N ARG A 618 -28.00 39.66 9.79
CA ARG A 618 -28.91 40.70 10.31
C ARG A 618 -28.19 41.60 11.32
N GLU A 619 -27.39 41.03 12.22
CA GLU A 619 -26.58 41.79 13.20
C GLU A 619 -25.57 42.72 12.50
N LEU A 620 -24.84 42.21 11.50
CA LEU A 620 -23.87 43.00 10.73
C LEU A 620 -24.54 44.11 9.90
N ALA A 621 -25.72 43.85 9.35
CA ALA A 621 -26.50 44.86 8.63
C ALA A 621 -26.96 46.01 9.55
N LEU A 622 -27.25 45.72 10.82
CA LEU A 622 -27.65 46.71 11.83
C LEU A 622 -26.48 47.55 12.35
N ARG A 623 -25.24 47.04 12.31
CA ARG A 623 -24.02 47.74 12.77
C ARG A 623 -23.33 48.58 11.70
N ARG A 624 -23.94 48.76 10.52
CA ARG A 624 -23.34 49.48 9.38
C ARG A 624 -23.15 50.99 9.66
N PRO A 625 -21.94 51.55 9.49
CA PRO A 625 -21.73 52.99 9.39
C PRO A 625 -22.22 53.52 8.03
N ALA A 626 -22.74 54.76 7.99
CA ALA A 626 -23.34 55.35 6.78
C ALA A 626 -22.37 55.57 5.59
N ASN A 627 -21.05 55.46 5.80
CA ASN A 627 -20.02 55.78 4.81
C ASN A 627 -19.20 54.59 4.30
N ASP A 628 -19.52 53.36 4.71
CA ASP A 628 -18.70 52.20 4.31
C ASP A 628 -19.18 51.57 2.99
N ARG A 629 -18.32 51.64 1.96
CA ARG A 629 -18.60 51.16 0.60
C ARG A 629 -18.02 49.77 0.30
N SER A 630 -17.43 49.06 1.27
CA SER A 630 -16.93 47.70 1.04
C SER A 630 -18.08 46.69 0.94
N HIS A 631 -18.32 46.16 -0.26
CA HIS A 631 -19.39 45.20 -0.58
C HIS A 631 -19.09 43.76 -0.09
N GLU A 632 -17.82 43.45 0.18
CA GLU A 632 -17.31 42.07 0.25
C GLU A 632 -17.81 41.17 1.41
N PRO A 633 -17.98 41.63 2.67
CA PRO A 633 -18.30 40.72 3.78
C PRO A 633 -19.71 40.12 3.73
N THR A 634 -20.67 40.85 3.15
CA THR A 634 -22.08 40.41 3.07
C THR A 634 -22.28 39.40 1.93
N ASP A 635 -21.52 39.53 0.86
CA ASP A 635 -21.57 38.64 -0.30
C ASP A 635 -20.98 37.26 0.03
N ALA A 636 -19.88 37.22 0.80
CA ALA A 636 -19.31 35.96 1.29
C ALA A 636 -20.29 35.18 2.18
N LEU A 637 -21.00 35.87 3.08
CA LEU A 637 -22.04 35.25 3.93
C LEU A 637 -23.23 34.73 3.12
N ASN A 638 -23.67 35.46 2.10
CA ASN A 638 -24.76 35.00 1.24
C ASN A 638 -24.33 33.79 0.39
N ALA A 639 -23.14 33.83 -0.19
CA ALA A 639 -22.56 32.70 -0.91
C ALA A 639 -22.48 31.45 -0.01
N GLU A 640 -22.13 31.61 1.26
CA GLU A 640 -22.08 30.49 2.20
C GLU A 640 -23.46 29.94 2.56
N ILE A 641 -24.46 30.80 2.76
CA ILE A 641 -25.86 30.39 2.96
C ILE A 641 -26.37 29.58 1.76
N ASP A 642 -26.05 30.01 0.53
CA ASP A 642 -26.44 29.32 -0.70
C ASP A 642 -25.69 27.99 -0.89
N ARG A 643 -24.40 27.94 -0.51
CA ARG A 643 -23.63 26.71 -0.49
C ARG A 643 -24.17 25.70 0.52
N LEU A 644 -24.60 26.14 1.70
CA LEU A 644 -25.27 25.28 2.70
C LEU A 644 -26.58 24.71 2.16
N HIS A 645 -27.38 25.52 1.45
CA HIS A 645 -28.58 25.04 0.77
C HIS A 645 -28.25 23.92 -0.24
N THR A 646 -27.25 24.16 -1.09
CA THR A 646 -26.79 23.17 -2.08
C THR A 646 -26.28 21.89 -1.41
N SER A 647 -25.57 22.00 -0.29
CA SER A 647 -25.12 20.85 0.51
C SER A 647 -26.29 20.03 1.07
N ARG A 648 -27.37 20.69 1.54
CA ARG A 648 -28.59 20.01 1.99
C ARG A 648 -29.28 19.25 0.87
N GLU A 649 -29.41 19.85 -0.33
CA GLU A 649 -29.99 19.17 -1.49
C GLU A 649 -29.18 17.95 -1.93
N ARG A 650 -27.84 18.07 -1.93
CA ARG A 650 -26.94 16.94 -2.18
C ARG A 650 -27.12 15.83 -1.15
N LEU A 651 -27.18 16.17 0.13
CA LEU A 651 -27.42 15.19 1.19
C LEU A 651 -28.78 14.51 1.01
N ALA A 652 -29.83 15.26 0.65
CA ALA A 652 -31.16 14.72 0.38
C ALA A 652 -31.16 13.72 -0.78
N SER A 653 -30.35 13.96 -1.82
CA SER A 653 -30.21 13.03 -2.95
C SER A 653 -29.63 11.67 -2.54
N LEU A 654 -28.80 11.61 -1.48
CA LEU A 654 -28.20 10.36 -1.00
C LEU A 654 -29.21 9.41 -0.37
N ARG A 655 -30.39 9.89 0.05
CA ARG A 655 -31.50 9.05 0.53
C ARG A 655 -32.07 8.15 -0.57
N TRP A 656 -31.99 8.61 -1.81
CA TRP A 656 -32.54 7.93 -2.98
C TRP A 656 -31.46 7.23 -3.80
N ARG A 657 -30.18 7.50 -3.52
CA ARG A 657 -29.06 6.84 -4.18
C ARG A 657 -28.98 5.37 -3.77
N ARG A 658 -29.15 4.49 -4.75
CA ARG A 658 -28.84 3.06 -4.65
C ARG A 658 -27.41 2.82 -5.10
N LEU A 659 -26.65 2.05 -4.31
CA LEU A 659 -25.29 1.67 -4.68
C LEU A 659 -25.32 0.57 -5.74
N GLN A 660 -24.33 0.61 -6.63
CA GLN A 660 -24.00 -0.47 -7.55
C GLN A 660 -22.72 -1.15 -7.07
N ALA A 661 -22.49 -2.39 -7.51
CA ALA A 661 -21.28 -3.14 -7.13
C ALA A 661 -19.97 -2.37 -7.47
N ARG A 662 -19.97 -1.60 -8.57
CA ARG A 662 -18.85 -0.73 -8.95
C ARG A 662 -18.57 0.41 -7.96
N ASP A 663 -19.59 0.95 -7.28
CA ASP A 663 -19.37 1.96 -6.23
C ASP A 663 -18.58 1.37 -5.05
N VAL A 664 -18.75 0.07 -4.79
CA VAL A 664 -18.07 -0.62 -3.69
C VAL A 664 -16.69 -1.11 -4.13
N TYR A 665 -16.61 -1.79 -5.28
CA TYR A 665 -15.44 -2.56 -5.69
C TYR A 665 -14.70 -2.02 -6.93
N GLY A 666 -15.18 -0.95 -7.57
CA GLY A 666 -14.62 -0.43 -8.82
C GLY A 666 -14.69 -1.46 -9.96
N ASN A 667 -13.65 -1.54 -10.80
CA ASN A 667 -13.55 -2.52 -11.90
C ASN A 667 -13.57 -3.98 -11.41
N HIS A 668 -13.22 -4.23 -10.14
CA HIS A 668 -13.26 -5.58 -9.57
C HIS A 668 -14.68 -6.08 -9.32
N ALA A 669 -15.70 -5.23 -9.42
CA ALA A 669 -17.10 -5.64 -9.33
C ALA A 669 -17.47 -6.75 -10.33
N SER A 670 -16.84 -6.76 -11.51
CA SER A 670 -17.01 -7.80 -12.54
C SER A 670 -15.92 -8.89 -12.51
N SER A 671 -14.98 -8.84 -11.56
CA SER A 671 -13.90 -9.82 -11.47
C SER A 671 -14.41 -11.18 -10.97
N ALA A 672 -14.04 -12.25 -11.68
CA ALA A 672 -14.34 -13.62 -11.27
C ALA A 672 -13.70 -14.00 -9.92
N HIS A 673 -12.64 -13.29 -9.51
CA HIS A 673 -11.88 -13.58 -8.29
C HIS A 673 -12.37 -12.80 -7.06
N LEU A 674 -13.24 -11.80 -7.24
CA LEU A 674 -13.72 -10.95 -6.15
C LEU A 674 -14.41 -11.77 -5.05
N GLN A 675 -15.30 -12.71 -5.41
CA GLN A 675 -16.04 -13.51 -4.43
C GLN A 675 -15.12 -14.39 -3.58
N ALA A 676 -14.08 -14.99 -4.17
CA ALA A 676 -13.10 -15.78 -3.42
C ALA A 676 -12.30 -14.90 -2.44
N SER A 677 -11.94 -13.70 -2.87
CA SER A 677 -11.22 -12.69 -2.08
C SER A 677 -12.06 -12.19 -0.91
N LEU A 678 -13.34 -11.89 -1.14
CA LEU A 678 -14.29 -11.51 -0.09
C LEU A 678 -14.53 -12.65 0.89
N LYS A 679 -14.71 -13.88 0.40
CA LYS A 679 -14.85 -15.06 1.26
C LYS A 679 -13.63 -15.22 2.17
N ARG A 680 -12.41 -15.02 1.66
CA ARG A 680 -11.17 -15.00 2.45
C ARG A 680 -11.21 -13.88 3.49
N TRP A 681 -11.47 -12.66 3.06
CA TRP A 681 -11.50 -11.48 3.93
C TRP A 681 -12.50 -11.62 5.08
N PHE A 682 -13.68 -12.17 4.80
CA PHE A 682 -14.70 -12.48 5.81
C PHE A 682 -14.34 -13.67 6.69
N ARG A 683 -13.19 -14.33 6.60
CA ARG A 683 -12.79 -15.36 7.59
C ARG A 683 -12.30 -14.74 8.90
N HIS A 684 -11.78 -13.52 8.82
CA HIS A 684 -11.38 -12.74 9.98
C HIS A 684 -12.62 -12.28 10.75
N ARG A 685 -12.61 -12.49 12.06
CA ARG A 685 -13.74 -12.16 12.94
C ARG A 685 -14.03 -10.67 12.90
N GLU A 686 -12.98 -9.85 12.85
CA GLU A 686 -13.00 -8.40 12.78
C GLU A 686 -13.83 -7.89 11.59
N ASN A 687 -13.79 -8.59 10.45
CA ASN A 687 -14.54 -8.22 9.25
C ASN A 687 -16.01 -8.67 9.27
N ARG A 688 -16.40 -9.51 10.23
CA ARG A 688 -17.79 -9.95 10.45
C ARG A 688 -18.52 -9.13 11.50
N GLU A 689 -17.79 -8.55 12.44
CA GLU A 689 -18.40 -7.79 13.52
C GLU A 689 -19.13 -6.55 12.96
N PRO A 690 -20.40 -6.32 13.34
CA PRO A 690 -21.04 -5.04 13.12
C PRO A 690 -20.35 -4.06 14.08
N ALA A 691 -19.31 -3.37 13.61
CA ALA A 691 -18.69 -2.35 14.44
C ALA A 691 -19.70 -1.23 14.73
N GLN A 692 -19.53 -0.55 15.86
CA GLN A 692 -20.45 0.50 16.31
C GLN A 692 -20.72 1.55 15.22
N PHE A 693 -19.71 1.94 14.43
CA PHE A 693 -19.82 2.92 13.33
C PHE A 693 -20.21 2.32 11.95
N THR A 694 -20.46 1.01 11.87
CA THR A 694 -20.76 0.32 10.59
C THR A 694 -22.23 0.12 10.31
N SER A 695 -23.09 0.18 11.33
CA SER A 695 -24.49 -0.19 11.17
C SER A 695 -25.27 0.91 10.46
N VAL A 696 -25.92 0.53 9.35
CA VAL A 696 -27.15 1.19 8.92
C VAL A 696 -28.15 1.00 10.06
N PRO A 697 -28.64 2.06 10.73
CA PRO A 697 -29.58 1.90 11.83
C PRO A 697 -30.84 1.14 11.34
N PRO A 698 -31.36 0.17 12.12
CA PRO A 698 -32.54 -0.57 11.72
C PRO A 698 -33.75 0.38 11.56
N PRO A 699 -34.69 0.10 10.65
CA PRO A 699 -35.96 0.83 10.60
C PRO A 699 -36.75 0.50 11.87
N SER A 700 -37.06 1.50 12.71
CA SER A 700 -37.85 1.29 13.93
C SER A 700 -39.31 1.68 13.70
N HIS A 701 -40.21 0.78 14.09
CA HIS A 701 -41.57 1.14 14.52
C HIS A 701 -41.49 2.05 15.74
N ASP A 702 -42.21 3.17 15.68
CA ASP A 702 -42.58 4.10 16.76
C ASP A 702 -41.65 4.17 17.98
N GLU A 703 -40.86 5.25 18.10
CA GLU A 703 -40.58 5.83 19.42
C GLU A 703 -40.12 7.31 19.34
N GLN A 704 -40.58 8.08 20.31
CA GLN A 704 -40.50 9.54 20.39
C GLN A 704 -39.06 10.06 20.59
N VAL A 705 -38.69 11.05 19.79
CA VAL A 705 -37.36 11.69 19.72
C VAL A 705 -37.05 12.48 20.99
N ARG A 706 -36.01 12.08 21.76
CA ARG A 706 -35.29 12.98 22.66
C ARG A 706 -34.10 13.62 21.93
N VAL A 707 -33.98 14.93 22.09
CA VAL A 707 -33.06 15.82 21.37
C VAL A 707 -31.68 15.80 22.04
N GLN A 708 -30.64 15.48 21.27
CA GLN A 708 -29.28 15.95 21.52
C GLN A 708 -28.89 16.86 20.37
N THR A 709 -28.48 18.08 20.70
CA THR A 709 -27.89 19.06 19.79
C THR A 709 -26.53 18.55 19.35
N LEU A 710 -26.30 18.43 18.04
CA LEU A 710 -24.95 18.51 17.50
C LEU A 710 -24.39 19.86 17.99
N ASP A 711 -23.23 19.85 18.63
CA ASP A 711 -22.55 21.05 19.14
C ASP A 711 -22.03 21.88 17.94
N ILE A 712 -22.96 22.58 17.29
CA ILE A 712 -22.82 23.47 16.13
C ILE A 712 -22.46 24.89 16.58
N ASP A 713 -22.63 25.21 17.87
CA ASP A 713 -22.37 26.54 18.44
C ASP A 713 -20.90 26.98 18.37
N SER A 714 -20.01 26.13 17.84
CA SER A 714 -18.59 26.41 17.60
C SER A 714 -18.24 26.72 16.13
N VAL A 715 -19.20 26.70 15.20
CA VAL A 715 -18.97 26.95 13.76
C VAL A 715 -19.14 28.43 13.39
N VAL A 716 -19.84 29.23 14.20
CA VAL A 716 -20.21 30.63 13.89
C VAL A 716 -19.49 31.65 14.77
#